data_AF-A0A7H8RAJ7-F1
#
_entry.id   AF-A0A7H8RAJ7-F1
#
_cell.length_a   1.000
_cell.length_b   1.000
_cell.length_c   1.000
_cell.angle_alpha   90.00
_cell.angle_beta   90.00
_cell.angle_gamma   90.00
#
_symmetry.space_group_name_H-M   'P 1'
#
loop_
_entity.id
_entity.type
_entity.pdbx_description
1 polymer ?
#
loop_
_entity_poly.entity_id
_entity_poly.type
_entity_poly.pdbx_seq_one_letter_code
_entity_poly.pdbx_strand_id
1 'polypeptide(L)'
;MSTHTRPSSPFTSEFDELVQSLLQEWHVPGLAIAVINGDSTFSKGYGHAILPNTKVTPETVFFTASTTKSFTAASVSLLVDDAASHRLSRSVPPDFSLTSTVSSVIPDDFALDDEYTTLNATFEDALSNRVGLPDHLYSFKPRTVPVKEVIQSLRYLPRAAELRSQFFYSSYMFSAVSYAIEKMTGSGLGDFMRERLWGPLGMTRTYWTPQEAIEAASSGTVLARGYAWDSSSDKYVEEAIPDFPAVSGAGAMISNVLDYVKWLRCMMTQSPPLSHASHQMLIEPRIPFQNPGTIPFPAPHAYALGWRIDEYQGHRIIWHTGGWTGFGCTMMYLPDLQWGLVMMSNMAVPSNFLQTVLYMHLLDELLNTPLGDQMDWNSEFKERRNRSRDGNTHALSRLYPDLPSTTSPPSLPLEAFAGQYQHAGYGEMLFELHGNELVAQRLAYEIPMVVRMTHVHEDSWLAKLEIVNKDPQDQPAVRAEFQIADGVATRVGLDLEPALDGKKIWQAPEKGRPRSATHDAASPTLNNFIETSNCQHSGADKAANLGHARTKVLEAAKAGASLVVLPECFNSPYGTQYFPNYAETLLPSPPTKEQSPSYHALSDLAAEAKTYLVGGSIPELEPSTQKYYNTSLVFSPTGALIGTHRKTHLFDIDIPGKITFKESEVLSAGNKVTIIDLPEYGKIGLAICYDVRFPELAMVAARKGAFLLVYPGAFNMTTGPLHWSLLGRARAIDNQTYVAMCSPARDLTATYHAWGHSFVANPNADIVGELEEKEDIVYADLDNETLASARKGIPVTTQRRFDVYPDVTMSSTTKGKKSGRSAIADVVSREYTIHLHKRVHGVSFKKRAPRAIKEIRAFTEQAMGTKDVRLDPQLNKKVWEAGIKGVPFRLRVRISRKRNDEEGAQEKLYSYVQAVNVKEAKGLNTTVVEDA
;
A
#
# COMPACT_ATOMS: atom_id res chain seq x y z
N MET A 1 0.36 33.84 -53.89
CA MET A 1 0.50 34.71 -52.70
C MET A 1 -0.77 34.57 -51.89
N SER A 2 -0.78 33.62 -50.93
CA SER A 2 -1.93 33.39 -50.06
C SER A 2 -1.85 34.38 -48.90
N THR A 3 -2.89 35.19 -48.71
CA THR A 3 -3.02 36.08 -47.57
C THR A 3 -3.16 35.23 -46.30
N HIS A 4 -2.07 35.07 -45.55
CA HIS A 4 -2.10 34.48 -44.20
C HIS A 4 -2.83 35.44 -43.25
N THR A 5 -4.17 35.42 -43.28
CA THR A 5 -4.98 35.88 -42.16
C THR A 5 -4.63 34.99 -40.96
N ARG A 6 -4.12 35.58 -39.88
CA ARG A 6 -3.94 34.85 -38.61
C ARG A 6 -5.27 34.19 -38.24
N PRO A 7 -5.28 32.93 -37.79
CA PRO A 7 -6.51 32.29 -37.31
C PRO A 7 -7.13 33.14 -36.19
N SER A 8 -8.44 33.35 -36.24
CA SER A 8 -9.19 33.94 -35.12
C SER A 8 -9.22 32.98 -33.93
N SER A 9 -9.32 33.52 -32.72
CA SER A 9 -9.49 32.70 -31.51
C SER A 9 -10.80 31.91 -31.61
N PRO A 10 -10.79 30.60 -31.29
CA PRO A 10 -12.01 29.79 -31.22
C PRO A 10 -12.86 30.10 -29.97
N PHE A 11 -12.33 30.85 -29.00
CA PHE A 11 -13.06 31.23 -27.79
C PHE A 11 -13.84 32.53 -28.01
N THR A 12 -14.97 32.43 -28.71
CA THR A 12 -15.92 33.53 -28.91
C THR A 12 -16.76 33.76 -27.64
N SER A 13 -17.56 34.82 -27.63
CA SER A 13 -18.53 35.06 -26.55
C SER A 13 -19.56 33.95 -26.45
N GLU A 14 -20.02 33.44 -27.61
CA GLU A 14 -20.98 32.33 -27.69
C GLU A 14 -20.36 31.03 -27.13
N PHE A 15 -19.10 30.75 -27.45
CA PHE A 15 -18.37 29.61 -26.88
C PHE A 15 -18.20 29.77 -25.36
N ASP A 16 -17.88 30.96 -24.88
CA ASP A 16 -17.76 31.24 -23.45
C ASP A 16 -19.08 31.01 -22.70
N GLU A 17 -20.21 31.44 -23.27
CA GLU A 17 -21.55 31.20 -22.72
C GLU A 17 -21.89 29.70 -22.69
N LEU A 18 -21.55 28.95 -23.75
CA LEU A 18 -21.67 27.51 -23.79
C LEU A 18 -20.87 26.84 -22.67
N VAL A 19 -19.59 27.22 -22.47
CA VAL A 19 -18.76 26.67 -21.39
C VAL A 19 -19.39 26.94 -20.02
N GLN A 20 -19.83 28.17 -19.75
CA GLN A 20 -20.42 28.53 -18.45
C GLN A 20 -21.71 27.75 -18.18
N SER A 21 -22.58 27.63 -19.19
CA SER A 21 -23.83 26.85 -19.06
C SER A 21 -23.55 25.38 -18.77
N LEU A 22 -22.58 24.77 -19.45
CA LEU A 22 -22.22 23.37 -19.22
C LEU A 22 -21.54 23.14 -17.86
N LEU A 23 -20.68 24.05 -17.40
CA LEU A 23 -20.09 23.97 -16.06
C LEU A 23 -21.18 23.99 -14.97
N GLN A 24 -22.17 24.88 -15.12
CA GLN A 24 -23.29 24.96 -14.19
C GLN A 24 -24.17 23.72 -14.25
N GLU A 25 -24.54 23.27 -15.45
CA GLU A 25 -25.45 22.16 -15.67
C GLU A 25 -24.89 20.81 -15.22
N TRP A 26 -23.60 20.57 -15.49
CA TRP A 26 -22.91 19.34 -15.10
C TRP A 26 -22.27 19.43 -13.72
N HIS A 27 -22.45 20.55 -13.01
CA HIS A 27 -21.82 20.83 -11.72
C HIS A 27 -20.30 20.59 -11.76
N VAL A 28 -19.61 21.10 -12.78
CA VAL A 28 -18.15 21.01 -12.85
C VAL A 28 -17.55 22.32 -12.36
N PRO A 29 -16.69 22.33 -11.32
CA PRO A 29 -16.19 23.57 -10.72
C PRO A 29 -15.37 24.43 -11.67
N GLY A 30 -14.53 23.82 -12.51
CA GLY A 30 -13.67 24.53 -13.44
C GLY A 30 -13.09 23.68 -14.55
N LEU A 31 -12.63 24.37 -15.60
CA LEU A 31 -12.09 23.82 -16.84
C LEU A 31 -10.94 24.70 -17.36
N ALA A 32 -9.83 24.07 -17.73
CA ALA A 32 -8.80 24.66 -18.57
C ALA A 32 -8.90 24.06 -19.97
N ILE A 33 -8.74 24.88 -21.00
CA ILE A 33 -8.75 24.47 -22.41
C ILE A 33 -7.60 25.13 -23.16
N ALA A 34 -6.99 24.39 -24.08
CA ALA A 34 -6.10 24.92 -25.10
C ALA A 34 -6.40 24.30 -26.47
N VAL A 35 -6.32 25.12 -27.53
CA VAL A 35 -6.55 24.74 -28.93
C VAL A 35 -5.32 25.15 -29.75
N ILE A 36 -4.83 24.23 -30.57
CA ILE A 36 -3.78 24.41 -31.57
C ILE A 36 -4.45 24.61 -32.92
N ASN A 37 -4.08 25.65 -33.65
CA ASN A 37 -4.51 25.88 -35.02
C ASN A 37 -3.31 26.40 -35.84
N GLY A 38 -2.68 25.48 -36.59
CA GLY A 38 -1.40 25.70 -37.22
C GLY A 38 -0.34 26.11 -36.21
N ASP A 39 0.32 27.23 -36.45
CA ASP A 39 1.36 27.75 -35.55
C ASP A 39 0.81 28.43 -34.29
N SER A 40 -0.49 28.71 -34.22
CA SER A 40 -1.12 29.41 -33.10
C SER A 40 -1.58 28.46 -31.99
N THR A 41 -1.49 28.90 -30.75
CA THR A 41 -2.12 28.26 -29.59
C THR A 41 -3.02 29.27 -28.89
N PHE A 42 -4.28 28.90 -28.66
CA PHE A 42 -5.23 29.66 -27.85
C PHE A 42 -5.48 28.88 -26.56
N SER A 43 -5.51 29.55 -25.41
CA SER A 43 -5.83 28.88 -24.13
C SER A 43 -6.63 29.76 -23.19
N LYS A 44 -7.52 29.14 -22.40
CA LYS A 44 -8.36 29.84 -21.42
C LYS A 44 -8.72 28.96 -20.22
N GLY A 45 -8.95 29.58 -19.08
CA GLY A 45 -9.46 28.94 -17.87
C GLY A 45 -10.86 29.46 -17.51
N TYR A 46 -11.71 28.57 -17.02
CA TYR A 46 -13.10 28.82 -16.63
C TYR A 46 -13.37 28.25 -15.24
N GLY A 47 -14.20 28.92 -14.46
CA GLY A 47 -14.59 28.45 -13.13
C GLY A 47 -13.45 28.48 -12.10
N HIS A 48 -13.40 27.47 -11.22
CA HIS A 48 -12.53 27.42 -10.05
C HIS A 48 -11.70 26.14 -9.99
N ALA A 49 -10.38 26.30 -9.84
CA ALA A 49 -9.44 25.22 -9.56
C ALA A 49 -9.61 24.72 -8.12
N ILE A 50 -9.94 25.64 -7.20
CA ILE A 50 -10.24 25.37 -5.79
C ILE A 50 -11.43 26.24 -5.40
N LEU A 51 -12.51 25.62 -4.97
CA LEU A 51 -13.70 26.33 -4.52
C LEU A 51 -13.43 27.06 -3.18
N PRO A 52 -14.07 28.22 -2.94
CA PRO A 52 -14.89 28.97 -3.89
C PRO A 52 -14.11 30.01 -4.71
N ASN A 53 -12.82 30.25 -4.42
CA ASN A 53 -12.17 31.51 -4.82
C ASN A 53 -10.99 31.37 -5.79
N THR A 54 -10.35 30.21 -5.91
CA THR A 54 -9.17 30.07 -6.76
C THR A 54 -9.60 29.76 -8.18
N LYS A 55 -9.44 30.71 -9.10
CA LYS A 55 -9.82 30.57 -10.51
C LYS A 55 -8.95 29.55 -11.24
N VAL A 56 -9.53 28.86 -12.22
CA VAL A 56 -8.74 28.10 -13.20
C VAL A 56 -8.02 29.07 -14.13
N THR A 57 -6.76 28.75 -14.42
CA THR A 57 -5.93 29.39 -15.45
C THR A 57 -5.41 28.30 -16.40
N PRO A 58 -4.96 28.65 -17.61
CA PRO A 58 -4.28 27.69 -18.49
C PRO A 58 -3.08 26.98 -17.85
N GLU A 59 -2.44 27.59 -16.85
CA GLU A 59 -1.30 27.07 -16.11
C GLU A 59 -1.68 26.20 -14.90
N THR A 60 -2.97 26.17 -14.53
CA THR A 60 -3.47 25.31 -13.45
C THR A 60 -3.19 23.85 -13.80
N VAL A 61 -2.62 23.10 -12.86
CA VAL A 61 -2.33 21.69 -13.06
C VAL A 61 -3.43 20.81 -12.49
N PHE A 62 -3.76 19.77 -13.23
CA PHE A 62 -4.81 18.80 -12.95
C PHE A 62 -4.21 17.40 -13.00
N PHE A 63 -4.82 16.47 -12.28
CA PHE A 63 -4.56 15.06 -12.52
C PHE A 63 -5.08 14.67 -13.90
N THR A 64 -4.22 14.06 -14.73
CA THR A 64 -4.50 13.85 -16.17
C THR A 64 -4.98 12.44 -16.50
N ALA A 65 -4.95 11.55 -15.51
CA ALA A 65 -5.42 10.18 -15.59
C ALA A 65 -4.90 9.47 -16.85
N SER A 66 -5.78 8.76 -17.55
CA SER A 66 -5.42 7.82 -18.62
C SER A 66 -4.73 8.42 -19.85
N THR A 67 -4.66 9.74 -19.98
CA THR A 67 -3.81 10.36 -21.02
C THR A 67 -2.32 10.08 -20.81
N THR A 68 -1.91 9.76 -19.58
CA THR A 68 -0.56 9.27 -19.21
C THR A 68 -0.10 8.09 -20.07
N LYS A 69 -1.03 7.24 -20.53
CA LYS A 69 -0.73 6.05 -21.34
C LYS A 69 0.05 6.37 -22.61
N SER A 70 -0.24 7.50 -23.26
CA SER A 70 0.49 7.95 -24.44
C SER A 70 1.97 8.25 -24.17
N PHE A 71 2.28 8.81 -23.01
CA PHE A 71 3.65 9.10 -22.58
C PHE A 71 4.38 7.81 -22.18
N THR A 72 3.69 6.87 -21.54
CA THR A 72 4.24 5.55 -21.20
C THR A 72 4.62 4.79 -22.48
N ALA A 73 3.75 4.81 -23.50
CA ALA A 73 4.07 4.24 -24.80
C ALA A 73 5.27 4.93 -25.47
N ALA A 74 5.33 6.26 -25.41
CA ALA A 74 6.47 7.04 -25.91
C ALA A 74 7.78 6.75 -25.17
N SER A 75 7.70 6.42 -23.88
CA SER A 75 8.87 6.01 -23.10
C SER A 75 9.43 4.68 -23.59
N VAL A 76 8.56 3.73 -23.97
CA VAL A 76 8.98 2.47 -24.60
C VAL A 76 9.60 2.72 -25.98
N SER A 77 9.02 3.59 -26.81
CA SER A 77 9.58 3.86 -28.14
C SER A 77 10.98 4.48 -28.08
N LEU A 78 11.25 5.35 -27.09
CA LEU A 78 12.60 5.85 -26.81
C LEU A 78 13.59 4.74 -26.45
N LEU A 79 13.16 3.75 -25.66
CA LEU A 79 14.01 2.60 -25.32
C LEU A 79 14.28 1.70 -26.54
N VAL A 80 13.30 1.56 -27.44
CA VAL A 80 13.49 0.85 -28.72
C VAL A 80 14.51 1.59 -29.59
N ASP A 81 14.40 2.92 -29.71
CA ASP A 81 15.38 3.74 -30.43
C ASP A 81 16.78 3.65 -29.79
N ASP A 82 16.88 3.65 -28.45
CA ASP A 82 18.15 3.51 -27.73
C ASP A 82 18.80 2.14 -27.96
N ALA A 83 18.01 1.06 -27.97
CA ALA A 83 18.48 -0.29 -28.27
C ALA A 83 19.00 -0.40 -29.71
N ALA A 84 18.23 0.12 -30.68
CA ALA A 84 18.59 0.12 -32.10
C ALA A 84 19.84 0.98 -32.40
N SER A 85 20.04 2.06 -31.65
CA SER A 85 21.18 2.98 -31.83
C SER A 85 22.38 2.68 -30.92
N HIS A 86 22.31 1.63 -30.11
CA HIS A 86 23.34 1.23 -29.13
C HIS A 86 23.75 2.35 -28.15
N ARG A 87 22.84 3.28 -27.82
CA ARG A 87 23.07 4.44 -26.94
C ARG A 87 23.03 4.12 -25.43
N LEU A 88 23.16 2.84 -25.07
CA LEU A 88 22.64 2.29 -23.83
C LEU A 88 23.44 2.62 -22.55
N SER A 89 22.68 2.92 -21.48
CA SER A 89 23.09 2.61 -20.09
C SER A 89 23.13 1.07 -19.92
N ARG A 90 23.91 0.54 -18.98
CA ARG A 90 24.30 -0.90 -18.90
C ARG A 90 23.16 -1.95 -18.78
N SER A 91 21.88 -1.60 -18.93
CA SER A 91 20.74 -2.36 -18.40
C SER A 91 19.60 -2.68 -19.39
N VAL A 92 19.46 -2.00 -20.54
CA VAL A 92 18.43 -2.34 -21.56
C VAL A 92 19.01 -3.39 -22.52
N PRO A 93 18.26 -4.44 -22.92
CA PRO A 93 18.74 -5.41 -23.92
C PRO A 93 19.01 -4.76 -25.29
N PRO A 94 20.13 -5.09 -25.99
CA PRO A 94 20.42 -4.53 -27.31
C PRO A 94 19.41 -4.86 -28.40
N ASP A 95 18.65 -5.94 -28.22
CA ASP A 95 17.59 -6.43 -29.11
C ASP A 95 16.19 -6.08 -28.60
N PHE A 96 16.08 -5.21 -27.59
CA PHE A 96 14.80 -4.76 -27.07
C PHE A 96 13.96 -4.09 -28.16
N SER A 97 12.71 -4.52 -28.26
CA SER A 97 11.74 -4.07 -29.25
C SER A 97 10.32 -4.24 -28.72
N LEU A 98 9.33 -3.71 -29.43
CA LEU A 98 7.92 -3.89 -29.06
C LEU A 98 7.46 -5.35 -28.96
N THR A 99 8.12 -6.26 -29.68
CA THR A 99 7.83 -7.70 -29.65
C THR A 99 8.58 -8.44 -28.55
N SER A 100 9.42 -7.75 -27.77
CA SER A 100 9.97 -8.31 -26.53
C SER A 100 8.83 -8.61 -25.57
N THR A 101 8.93 -9.72 -24.83
CA THR A 101 7.88 -10.12 -23.88
C THR A 101 8.05 -9.40 -22.55
N VAL A 102 6.95 -9.04 -21.90
CA VAL A 102 6.99 -8.38 -20.58
C VAL A 102 7.68 -9.29 -19.56
N SER A 103 7.39 -10.60 -19.61
CA SER A 103 8.04 -11.62 -18.79
C SER A 103 9.55 -11.76 -19.03
N SER A 104 10.09 -11.40 -20.20
CA SER A 104 11.55 -11.43 -20.41
C SER A 104 12.29 -10.35 -19.60
N VAL A 105 11.60 -9.24 -19.29
CA VAL A 105 12.16 -8.10 -18.55
C VAL A 105 11.92 -8.25 -17.04
N ILE A 106 10.73 -8.72 -16.65
CA ILE A 106 10.32 -8.89 -15.25
C ILE A 106 9.83 -10.33 -14.94
N PRO A 107 10.68 -11.36 -15.13
CA PRO A 107 10.28 -12.78 -15.06
C PRO A 107 9.81 -13.24 -13.69
N ASP A 108 10.34 -12.64 -12.62
CA ASP A 108 10.00 -13.06 -11.25
C ASP A 108 8.67 -12.46 -10.76
N ASP A 109 8.19 -11.40 -11.42
CA ASP A 109 7.08 -10.58 -10.94
C ASP A 109 5.85 -10.62 -11.86
N PHE A 110 6.03 -10.69 -13.19
CA PHE A 110 4.93 -10.72 -14.14
C PHE A 110 4.44 -12.14 -14.42
N ALA A 111 3.19 -12.41 -14.03
CA ALA A 111 2.46 -13.61 -14.39
C ALA A 111 0.98 -13.28 -14.55
N LEU A 112 0.32 -13.96 -15.48
CA LEU A 112 -1.12 -13.92 -15.74
C LEU A 112 -1.76 -15.24 -15.29
N ASP A 113 -3.07 -15.37 -15.52
CA ASP A 113 -3.86 -16.56 -15.14
C ASP A 113 -3.43 -17.84 -15.85
N ASP A 114 -2.72 -17.73 -16.98
CA ASP A 114 -2.13 -18.86 -17.69
C ASP A 114 -0.66 -18.64 -18.11
N GLU A 115 0.07 -19.74 -18.27
CA GLU A 115 1.49 -19.75 -18.61
C GLU A 115 1.76 -19.31 -20.05
N TYR A 116 0.89 -19.66 -21.00
CA TYR A 116 1.09 -19.32 -22.41
C TYR A 116 1.05 -17.80 -22.61
N THR A 117 0.02 -17.13 -22.11
CA THR A 117 -0.10 -15.67 -22.23
C THR A 117 1.01 -14.97 -21.45
N THR A 118 1.36 -15.47 -20.25
CA THR A 118 2.49 -14.94 -19.47
C THR A 118 3.80 -14.92 -20.26
N LEU A 119 4.10 -16.00 -20.97
CA LEU A 119 5.35 -16.13 -21.72
C LEU A 119 5.34 -15.42 -23.07
N ASN A 120 4.17 -15.11 -23.63
CA ASN A 120 4.03 -14.57 -24.99
C ASN A 120 3.50 -13.13 -25.07
N ALA A 121 2.99 -12.55 -23.97
CA ALA A 121 2.53 -11.16 -23.95
C ALA A 121 3.71 -10.18 -24.13
N THR A 122 3.65 -9.40 -25.20
CA THR A 122 4.66 -8.42 -25.60
C THR A 122 4.37 -7.02 -25.08
N PHE A 123 5.36 -6.12 -25.15
CA PHE A 123 5.14 -4.70 -24.86
C PHE A 123 4.09 -4.08 -25.81
N GLU A 124 4.08 -4.49 -27.08
CA GLU A 124 3.02 -4.11 -28.02
C GLU A 124 1.65 -4.58 -27.55
N ASP A 125 1.55 -5.85 -27.12
CA ASP A 125 0.29 -6.43 -26.65
C ASP A 125 -0.26 -5.65 -25.43
N ALA A 126 0.62 -5.32 -24.50
CA ALA A 126 0.31 -4.57 -23.29
C ALA A 126 -0.15 -3.13 -23.59
N LEU A 127 0.63 -2.40 -24.40
CA LEU A 127 0.37 -0.99 -24.72
C LEU A 127 -0.81 -0.79 -25.68
N SER A 128 -1.22 -1.85 -26.39
CA SER A 128 -2.36 -1.81 -27.29
C SER A 128 -3.60 -2.55 -26.75
N ASN A 129 -3.63 -2.90 -25.45
CA ASN A 129 -4.79 -3.50 -24.80
C ASN A 129 -5.30 -4.78 -25.47
N ARG A 130 -4.38 -5.63 -25.96
CA ARG A 130 -4.71 -6.89 -26.65
C ARG A 130 -4.22 -8.13 -25.89
N VAL A 131 -3.98 -8.01 -24.59
CA VAL A 131 -3.60 -9.14 -23.70
C VAL A 131 -4.82 -10.02 -23.36
N GLY A 132 -6.03 -9.46 -23.44
CA GLY A 132 -7.26 -10.14 -23.04
C GLY A 132 -7.61 -9.98 -21.56
N LEU A 133 -6.77 -9.29 -20.79
CA LEU A 133 -7.03 -8.91 -19.40
C LEU A 133 -7.83 -7.61 -19.36
N PRO A 134 -9.05 -7.56 -18.80
CA PRO A 134 -9.78 -6.32 -18.60
C PRO A 134 -9.21 -5.49 -17.44
N ASP A 135 -9.83 -4.34 -17.15
CA ASP A 135 -9.29 -3.38 -16.19
C ASP A 135 -9.40 -3.89 -14.74
N HIS A 136 -10.42 -4.70 -14.41
CA HIS A 136 -10.68 -5.15 -13.04
C HIS A 136 -10.68 -4.00 -12.04
N LEU A 137 -11.37 -2.90 -12.35
CA LEU A 137 -11.34 -1.63 -11.63
C LEU A 137 -11.47 -1.79 -10.09
N TYR A 138 -12.36 -2.68 -9.64
CA TYR A 138 -12.61 -2.90 -8.20
C TYR A 138 -11.54 -3.74 -7.49
N SER A 139 -10.53 -4.23 -8.21
CA SER A 139 -9.38 -4.94 -7.65
C SER A 139 -8.21 -4.03 -7.30
N PHE A 140 -8.24 -2.76 -7.74
CA PHE A 140 -7.13 -1.81 -7.57
C PHE A 140 -6.76 -1.68 -6.10
N LYS A 141 -5.54 -2.13 -5.80
CA LYS A 141 -5.04 -2.32 -4.43
C LYS A 141 -4.95 -0.98 -3.68
N PRO A 142 -4.93 -1.00 -2.33
CA PRO A 142 -4.64 0.19 -1.54
C PRO A 142 -3.37 0.90 -1.99
N ARG A 143 -3.35 2.23 -1.89
CA ARG A 143 -2.20 3.08 -2.29
C ARG A 143 -0.88 2.74 -1.58
N THR A 144 -0.97 2.06 -0.44
CA THR A 144 0.18 1.60 0.36
C THR A 144 0.85 0.35 -0.21
N VAL A 145 0.22 -0.33 -1.18
CA VAL A 145 0.75 -1.56 -1.78
C VAL A 145 1.80 -1.21 -2.84
N PRO A 146 3.02 -1.76 -2.76
CA PRO A 146 4.05 -1.53 -3.78
C PRO A 146 3.63 -2.01 -5.17
N VAL A 147 4.06 -1.31 -6.22
CA VAL A 147 3.81 -1.67 -7.64
C VAL A 147 4.13 -3.13 -7.92
N LYS A 148 5.23 -3.64 -7.36
CA LYS A 148 5.63 -5.04 -7.49
C LYS A 148 4.50 -6.01 -7.11
N GLU A 149 3.86 -5.81 -5.97
CA GLU A 149 2.78 -6.67 -5.48
C GLU A 149 1.52 -6.54 -6.35
N VAL A 150 1.27 -5.35 -6.89
CA VAL A 150 0.19 -5.11 -7.86
C VAL A 150 0.44 -5.93 -9.13
N ILE A 151 1.66 -5.90 -9.69
CA ILE A 151 2.02 -6.70 -10.88
C ILE A 151 1.95 -8.20 -10.59
N GLN A 152 2.38 -8.63 -9.39
CA GLN A 152 2.28 -10.03 -9.00
C GLN A 152 0.82 -10.50 -8.87
N SER A 153 -0.11 -9.59 -8.53
CA SER A 153 -1.52 -9.93 -8.36
C SER A 153 -2.26 -10.25 -9.67
N LEU A 154 -1.70 -9.86 -10.83
CA LEU A 154 -2.32 -10.07 -12.15
C LEU A 154 -2.57 -11.55 -12.45
N ARG A 155 -1.79 -12.47 -11.86
CA ARG A 155 -1.96 -13.92 -11.99
C ARG A 155 -3.28 -14.45 -11.44
N TYR A 156 -3.96 -13.65 -10.63
CA TYR A 156 -5.24 -14.01 -10.02
C TYR A 156 -6.42 -13.30 -10.68
N LEU A 157 -6.18 -12.50 -11.71
CA LEU A 157 -7.23 -11.78 -12.42
C LEU A 157 -7.58 -12.55 -13.71
N PRO A 158 -8.82 -13.02 -13.86
CA PRO A 158 -9.21 -13.83 -14.99
C PRO A 158 -9.27 -13.00 -16.28
N ARG A 159 -8.73 -13.52 -17.37
CA ARG A 159 -8.87 -12.89 -18.69
C ARG A 159 -10.28 -13.09 -19.26
N ALA A 160 -10.71 -12.12 -20.07
CA ALA A 160 -11.99 -12.15 -20.78
C ALA A 160 -11.87 -12.73 -22.20
N ALA A 161 -10.66 -12.72 -22.79
CA ALA A 161 -10.41 -13.30 -24.10
C ALA A 161 -8.97 -13.76 -24.27
N GLU A 162 -8.72 -14.54 -25.33
CA GLU A 162 -7.39 -15.01 -25.70
C GLU A 162 -6.46 -13.88 -26.15
N LEU A 163 -5.16 -14.05 -25.93
CA LEU A 163 -4.13 -13.11 -26.36
C LEU A 163 -4.34 -12.69 -27.84
N ARG A 164 -4.40 -11.38 -28.08
CA ARG A 164 -4.59 -10.69 -29.38
C ARG A 164 -5.94 -10.85 -30.05
N SER A 165 -6.86 -11.60 -29.47
CA SER A 165 -8.16 -11.90 -30.10
C SER A 165 -9.16 -10.75 -29.99
N GLN A 166 -9.12 -9.98 -28.90
CA GLN A 166 -10.07 -8.89 -28.62
C GLN A 166 -9.39 -7.76 -27.84
N PHE A 167 -9.96 -6.56 -27.97
CA PHE A 167 -9.56 -5.39 -27.21
C PHE A 167 -10.23 -5.40 -25.84
N PHE A 168 -9.42 -5.33 -24.79
CA PHE A 168 -9.88 -5.05 -23.43
C PHE A 168 -8.98 -4.02 -22.79
N TYR A 169 -9.56 -2.87 -22.45
CA TYR A 169 -8.85 -1.79 -21.81
C TYR A 169 -8.30 -2.23 -20.45
N SER A 170 -6.99 -2.05 -20.22
CA SER A 170 -6.33 -2.47 -18.99
C SER A 170 -5.26 -1.48 -18.55
N SER A 171 -5.53 -0.80 -17.45
CA SER A 171 -4.58 0.07 -16.75
C SER A 171 -3.44 -0.75 -16.14
N TYR A 172 -3.72 -1.98 -15.67
CA TYR A 172 -2.70 -2.87 -15.15
C TYR A 172 -1.61 -3.22 -16.14
N MET A 173 -1.94 -3.36 -17.42
CA MET A 173 -0.92 -3.64 -18.43
C MET A 173 0.04 -2.47 -18.63
N PHE A 174 -0.42 -1.23 -18.49
CA PHE A 174 0.45 -0.06 -18.48
C PHE A 174 1.26 0.06 -17.18
N SER A 175 0.71 -0.36 -16.03
CA SER A 175 1.49 -0.50 -14.79
C SER A 175 2.60 -1.54 -14.92
N ALA A 176 2.33 -2.68 -15.57
CA ALA A 176 3.35 -3.71 -15.83
C ALA A 176 4.47 -3.18 -16.72
N VAL A 177 4.13 -2.42 -17.76
CA VAL A 177 5.10 -1.75 -18.64
C VAL A 177 5.89 -0.69 -17.87
N SER A 178 5.25 0.13 -17.04
CA SER A 178 5.92 1.09 -16.16
C SER A 178 6.97 0.40 -15.28
N TYR A 179 6.58 -0.66 -14.58
CA TYR A 179 7.48 -1.44 -13.74
C TYR A 179 8.65 -2.05 -14.54
N ALA A 180 8.38 -2.54 -15.75
CA ALA A 180 9.41 -3.07 -16.63
C ALA A 180 10.40 -1.99 -17.08
N ILE A 181 9.94 -0.77 -17.39
CA ILE A 181 10.82 0.38 -17.68
C ILE A 181 11.72 0.66 -16.49
N GLU A 182 11.18 0.74 -15.27
CA GLU A 182 11.98 1.00 -14.06
C GLU A 182 13.06 -0.06 -13.84
N LYS A 183 12.76 -1.32 -14.14
CA LYS A 183 13.72 -2.42 -14.04
C LYS A 183 14.81 -2.35 -15.10
N MET A 184 14.47 -1.95 -16.33
CA MET A 184 15.44 -1.79 -17.40
C MET A 184 16.32 -0.56 -17.24
N THR A 185 15.80 0.54 -16.70
CA THR A 185 16.53 1.82 -16.64
C THR A 185 17.19 2.06 -15.29
N GLY A 186 16.66 1.47 -14.22
CA GLY A 186 17.04 1.77 -12.84
C GLY A 186 16.51 3.11 -12.31
N SER A 187 15.63 3.77 -13.06
CA SER A 187 15.01 5.07 -12.74
C SER A 187 13.48 4.93 -12.72
N GLY A 188 12.81 5.66 -11.82
CA GLY A 188 11.35 5.72 -11.79
C GLY A 188 10.79 6.26 -13.12
N LEU A 189 9.59 5.83 -13.52
CA LEU A 189 9.03 6.25 -14.81
C LEU A 189 8.86 7.78 -14.91
N GLY A 190 8.47 8.46 -13.83
CA GLY A 190 8.36 9.91 -13.79
C GLY A 190 9.69 10.64 -14.03
N ASP A 191 10.78 10.17 -13.42
CA ASP A 191 12.12 10.72 -13.63
C ASP A 191 12.59 10.49 -15.06
N PHE A 192 12.37 9.27 -15.58
CA PHE A 192 12.67 8.93 -16.97
C PHE A 192 11.93 9.86 -17.95
N MET A 193 10.61 10.04 -17.76
CA MET A 193 9.82 10.95 -18.60
C MET A 193 10.29 12.40 -18.46
N ARG A 194 10.64 12.85 -17.25
CA ARG A 194 11.14 14.20 -17.01
C ARG A 194 12.42 14.47 -17.79
N GLU A 195 13.37 13.54 -17.75
CA GLU A 195 14.65 13.66 -18.46
C GLU A 195 14.48 13.53 -19.98
N ARG A 196 13.69 12.56 -20.44
CA ARG A 196 13.70 12.13 -21.85
C ARG A 196 12.57 12.71 -22.71
N LEU A 197 11.48 13.16 -22.08
CA LEU A 197 10.31 13.70 -22.78
C LEU A 197 10.00 15.13 -22.32
N TRP A 198 9.67 15.33 -21.04
CA TRP A 198 9.15 16.61 -20.57
C TRP A 198 10.18 17.73 -20.63
N GLY A 199 11.41 17.48 -20.16
CA GLY A 199 12.51 18.43 -20.22
C GLY A 199 12.82 18.90 -21.64
N PRO A 200 13.07 17.99 -22.60
CA PRO A 200 13.30 18.33 -24.00
C PRO A 200 12.14 19.09 -24.67
N LEU A 201 10.89 18.79 -24.28
CA LEU A 201 9.70 19.49 -24.77
C LEU A 201 9.41 20.80 -24.03
N GLY A 202 10.13 21.10 -22.95
CA GLY A 202 9.88 22.26 -22.10
C GLY A 202 8.57 22.18 -21.32
N MET A 203 8.09 20.97 -20.99
CA MET A 203 6.92 20.73 -20.14
C MET A 203 7.28 20.94 -18.65
N THR A 204 7.46 22.20 -18.26
CA THR A 204 8.08 22.58 -16.98
C THR A 204 7.14 22.51 -15.78
N ARG A 205 5.82 22.39 -15.99
CA ARG A 205 4.80 22.28 -14.94
C ARG A 205 4.03 20.96 -15.09
N THR A 206 4.80 19.90 -15.31
CA THR A 206 4.36 18.52 -15.34
C THR A 206 5.08 17.74 -14.23
N TYR A 207 4.28 17.01 -13.45
CA TYR A 207 4.70 16.35 -12.22
C TYR A 207 4.25 14.90 -12.22
N TRP A 208 5.01 14.06 -11.52
CA TRP A 208 4.73 12.64 -11.37
C TRP A 208 3.91 12.35 -10.12
N THR A 209 4.12 13.11 -9.04
CA THR A 209 3.41 12.92 -7.77
C THR A 209 2.67 14.19 -7.35
N PRO A 210 1.58 14.06 -6.56
CA PRO A 210 0.93 15.22 -5.95
C PRO A 210 1.88 16.07 -5.12
N GLN A 211 2.82 15.42 -4.43
CA GLN A 211 3.79 16.10 -3.57
C GLN A 211 4.68 17.04 -4.37
N GLU A 212 5.20 16.61 -5.53
CA GLU A 212 5.97 17.49 -6.43
C GLU A 212 5.15 18.72 -6.88
N ALA A 213 3.89 18.52 -7.25
CA ALA A 213 3.01 19.62 -7.66
C ALA A 213 2.70 20.59 -6.50
N ILE A 214 2.56 20.08 -5.28
CA ILE A 214 2.35 20.88 -4.06
C ILE A 214 3.61 21.68 -3.71
N GLU A 215 4.80 21.08 -3.79
CA GLU A 215 6.07 21.76 -3.53
C GLU A 215 6.31 22.89 -4.54
N ALA A 216 5.89 22.68 -5.79
CA ALA A 216 5.96 23.68 -6.84
C ALA A 216 4.98 24.86 -6.64
N ALA A 217 4.09 24.85 -5.64
CA ALA A 217 3.24 26.00 -5.32
C ALA A 217 4.04 27.25 -4.97
N SER A 218 5.23 27.08 -4.38
CA SER A 218 6.19 28.16 -4.12
C SER A 218 6.65 28.89 -5.39
N SER A 219 6.58 28.23 -6.55
CA SER A 219 6.90 28.77 -7.88
C SER A 219 5.66 29.24 -8.67
N GLY A 220 4.50 29.32 -8.00
CA GLY A 220 3.23 29.77 -8.60
C GLY A 220 2.44 28.67 -9.32
N THR A 221 2.72 27.39 -9.06
CA THR A 221 1.87 26.28 -9.53
C THR A 221 0.58 26.20 -8.70
N VAL A 222 -0.56 26.09 -9.37
CA VAL A 222 -1.85 25.84 -8.71
C VAL A 222 -2.30 24.41 -9.05
N LEU A 223 -2.28 23.52 -8.07
CA LEU A 223 -2.87 22.18 -8.18
C LEU A 223 -4.38 22.26 -7.91
N ALA A 224 -5.20 21.93 -8.91
CA ALA A 224 -6.64 21.89 -8.77
C ALA A 224 -7.07 20.81 -7.77
N ARG A 225 -8.10 21.09 -6.96
CA ARG A 225 -8.78 20.10 -6.12
C ARG A 225 -9.87 19.43 -6.95
N GLY A 226 -10.00 18.12 -6.79
CA GLY A 226 -11.05 17.35 -7.45
C GLY A 226 -12.34 17.38 -6.62
N TYR A 227 -13.48 17.34 -7.29
CA TYR A 227 -14.78 17.41 -6.63
C TYR A 227 -15.75 16.34 -7.16
N ALA A 228 -16.71 16.01 -6.32
CA ALA A 228 -17.95 15.33 -6.66
C ALA A 228 -19.15 16.23 -6.32
N TRP A 229 -20.32 15.89 -6.84
CA TRP A 229 -21.57 16.57 -6.57
C TRP A 229 -22.51 15.62 -5.84
N ASP A 230 -22.95 16.03 -4.66
CA ASP A 230 -23.98 15.33 -3.91
C ASP A 230 -25.32 16.02 -4.16
N SER A 231 -26.15 15.39 -4.99
CA SER A 231 -27.48 15.89 -5.33
C SER A 231 -28.45 15.88 -4.15
N SER A 232 -28.18 15.10 -3.09
CA SER A 232 -29.04 15.03 -1.92
C SER A 232 -28.87 16.23 -0.98
N SER A 233 -27.66 16.77 -0.91
CA SER A 233 -27.32 17.94 -0.10
C SER A 233 -27.11 19.22 -0.91
N ASP A 234 -27.21 19.13 -2.24
CA ASP A 234 -27.03 20.24 -3.20
C ASP A 234 -25.65 20.91 -3.04
N LYS A 235 -24.61 20.10 -2.84
CA LYS A 235 -23.26 20.56 -2.49
C LYS A 235 -22.15 19.83 -3.21
N TYR A 236 -21.05 20.56 -3.40
CA TYR A 236 -19.76 20.01 -3.78
C TYR A 236 -19.11 19.28 -2.60
N VAL A 237 -18.61 18.08 -2.87
CA VAL A 237 -17.79 17.30 -1.95
C VAL A 237 -16.38 17.23 -2.54
N GLU A 238 -15.38 17.66 -1.78
CA GLU A 238 -13.99 17.55 -2.22
C GLU A 238 -13.54 16.08 -2.19
N GLU A 239 -12.88 15.67 -3.28
CA GLU A 239 -12.28 14.34 -3.43
C GLU A 239 -10.83 14.35 -2.94
N ALA A 240 -10.39 13.24 -2.37
CA ALA A 240 -8.99 13.07 -2.01
C ALA A 240 -8.11 13.16 -3.27
N ILE A 241 -6.99 13.88 -3.19
CA ILE A 241 -6.06 13.98 -4.33
C ILE A 241 -5.60 12.56 -4.73
N PRO A 242 -5.77 12.18 -6.00
CA PRO A 242 -5.14 11.03 -6.63
C PRO A 242 -3.66 10.84 -6.28
N ASP A 243 -3.28 9.71 -5.72
CA ASP A 243 -1.88 9.32 -5.54
C ASP A 243 -1.75 7.82 -5.83
N PHE A 244 -1.15 7.49 -6.97
CA PHE A 244 -1.22 6.14 -7.53
C PHE A 244 0.14 5.55 -7.86
N PRO A 245 0.94 5.19 -6.86
CA PRO A 245 2.06 4.31 -7.10
C PRO A 245 1.59 3.03 -7.83
N ALA A 246 0.52 2.39 -7.36
CA ALA A 246 0.04 1.09 -7.87
C ALA A 246 -0.49 1.10 -9.32
N VAL A 247 -1.22 2.15 -9.74
CA VAL A 247 -1.70 2.31 -11.13
C VAL A 247 -0.85 3.25 -12.00
N SER A 248 0.42 3.46 -11.61
CA SER A 248 1.53 4.16 -12.26
C SER A 248 1.32 4.59 -13.74
N GLY A 249 2.06 4.02 -14.71
CA GLY A 249 2.09 4.43 -16.12
C GLY A 249 0.75 4.36 -16.86
N ALA A 250 -0.33 3.96 -16.19
CA ALA A 250 -1.68 4.08 -16.68
C ALA A 250 -2.31 5.44 -16.42
N GLY A 251 -1.89 6.20 -15.40
CA GLY A 251 -2.69 7.35 -14.94
C GLY A 251 -1.98 8.47 -14.19
N ALA A 252 -0.74 8.29 -13.71
CA ALA A 252 -0.19 9.11 -12.62
C ALA A 252 0.10 10.59 -12.92
N MET A 253 0.16 11.03 -14.18
CA MET A 253 0.67 12.38 -14.50
C MET A 253 -0.24 13.50 -14.01
N ILE A 254 0.38 14.56 -13.50
CA ILE A 254 -0.25 15.84 -13.16
C ILE A 254 0.35 16.91 -14.08
N SER A 255 -0.48 17.64 -14.80
CA SER A 255 -0.02 18.62 -15.79
C SER A 255 -1.06 19.70 -16.05
N ASN A 256 -0.72 20.67 -16.87
CA ASN A 256 -1.61 21.70 -17.40
C ASN A 256 -1.80 21.57 -18.91
N VAL A 257 -2.77 22.31 -19.46
CA VAL A 257 -3.10 22.28 -20.89
C VAL A 257 -1.98 22.83 -21.78
N LEU A 258 -1.18 23.79 -21.30
CA LEU A 258 -0.09 24.40 -22.07
C LEU A 258 1.07 23.43 -22.28
N ASP A 259 1.40 22.62 -21.29
CA ASP A 259 2.44 21.60 -21.41
C ASP A 259 1.96 20.45 -22.30
N TYR A 260 0.69 20.05 -22.22
CA TYR A 260 0.13 19.05 -23.13
C TYR A 260 0.06 19.55 -24.58
N VAL A 261 -0.12 20.85 -24.83
CA VAL A 261 0.00 21.41 -26.18
C VAL A 261 1.39 21.16 -26.77
N LYS A 262 2.45 21.22 -25.96
CA LYS A 262 3.82 20.92 -26.42
C LYS A 262 3.96 19.45 -26.82
N TRP A 263 3.35 18.55 -26.05
CA TRP A 263 3.25 17.13 -26.38
C TRP A 263 2.48 16.89 -27.69
N LEU A 264 1.31 17.50 -27.86
CA LEU A 264 0.53 17.35 -29.09
C LEU A 264 1.25 17.95 -30.31
N ARG A 265 1.94 19.09 -30.17
CA ARG A 265 2.77 19.63 -31.26
C ARG A 265 3.91 18.68 -31.64
N CYS A 266 4.58 18.07 -30.67
CA CYS A 266 5.58 17.03 -30.92
C CYS A 266 5.00 15.91 -31.79
N MET A 267 3.88 15.33 -31.34
CA MET A 267 3.21 14.22 -32.04
C MET A 267 2.67 14.61 -33.43
N MET A 268 2.10 15.80 -33.56
CA MET A 268 1.50 16.33 -34.79
C MET A 268 2.55 16.68 -35.86
N THR A 269 3.66 17.29 -35.44
CA THR A 269 4.76 17.72 -36.33
C THR A 269 5.85 16.66 -36.50
N GLN A 270 5.74 15.56 -35.76
CA GLN A 270 6.72 14.47 -35.72
C GLN A 270 8.14 14.95 -35.39
N SER A 271 8.24 15.82 -34.39
CA SER A 271 9.49 16.50 -33.99
C SER A 271 10.18 15.84 -32.79
N PRO A 272 11.48 16.13 -32.54
CA PRO A 272 12.19 15.60 -31.37
C PRO A 272 11.45 15.89 -30.05
N PRO A 273 11.61 15.04 -29.02
CA PRO A 273 12.70 14.07 -28.83
C PRO A 273 12.47 12.68 -29.48
N LEU A 274 11.30 12.43 -30.06
CA LEU A 274 10.98 11.15 -30.69
C LEU A 274 11.50 11.08 -32.13
N SER A 275 11.97 9.90 -32.56
CA SER A 275 12.31 9.67 -33.97
C SER A 275 11.06 9.63 -34.86
N HIS A 276 11.22 9.80 -36.18
CA HIS A 276 10.11 9.62 -37.12
C HIS A 276 9.50 8.21 -37.05
N ALA A 277 10.35 7.19 -36.89
CA ALA A 277 9.90 5.81 -36.70
C ALA A 277 9.08 5.65 -35.41
N SER A 278 9.52 6.27 -34.30
CA SER A 278 8.79 6.30 -33.04
C SER A 278 7.43 6.98 -33.15
N HIS A 279 7.31 8.08 -33.91
CA HIS A 279 6.00 8.71 -34.14
C HIS A 279 5.02 7.77 -34.86
N GLN A 280 5.47 7.15 -35.95
CA GLN A 280 4.64 6.20 -36.71
C GLN A 280 4.24 5.01 -35.86
N MET A 281 5.20 4.45 -35.11
CA MET A 281 5.01 3.32 -34.21
C MET A 281 3.90 3.56 -33.18
N LEU A 282 3.84 4.76 -32.58
CA LEU A 282 2.89 5.09 -31.50
C LEU A 282 1.44 5.16 -31.98
N ILE A 283 1.22 5.58 -33.22
CA ILE A 283 -0.12 5.84 -33.76
C ILE A 283 -0.60 4.78 -34.75
N GLU A 284 0.21 3.78 -35.06
CA GLU A 284 -0.21 2.70 -35.96
C GLU A 284 -1.33 1.86 -35.30
N PRO A 285 -2.52 1.73 -35.93
CA PRO A 285 -3.62 0.94 -35.38
C PRO A 285 -3.21 -0.53 -35.15
N ARG A 286 -3.46 -1.06 -33.95
CA ARG A 286 -3.09 -2.44 -33.58
C ARG A 286 -4.27 -3.38 -33.42
N ILE A 287 -5.41 -2.86 -32.95
CA ILE A 287 -6.60 -3.66 -32.73
C ILE A 287 -7.87 -2.82 -32.92
N PRO A 288 -8.85 -3.28 -33.73
CA PRO A 288 -10.15 -2.65 -33.79
C PRO A 288 -10.97 -2.98 -32.54
N PHE A 289 -11.91 -2.12 -32.19
CA PHE A 289 -12.82 -2.40 -31.07
C PHE A 289 -14.20 -1.78 -31.31
N GLN A 290 -15.21 -2.31 -30.63
CA GLN A 290 -16.57 -1.78 -30.71
C GLN A 290 -16.73 -0.54 -29.83
N ASN A 291 -17.53 0.42 -30.28
CA ASN A 291 -17.78 1.62 -29.51
C ASN A 291 -18.44 1.25 -28.17
N PRO A 292 -17.85 1.60 -27.01
CA PRO A 292 -18.49 1.43 -25.70
C PRO A 292 -19.62 2.47 -25.44
N GLY A 293 -20.12 3.10 -26.51
CA GLY A 293 -21.12 4.17 -26.53
C GLY A 293 -20.61 5.54 -26.09
N THR A 294 -19.35 5.68 -25.69
CA THR A 294 -18.77 6.97 -25.22
C THR A 294 -17.94 7.69 -26.28
N ILE A 295 -17.68 7.07 -27.43
CA ILE A 295 -16.90 7.68 -28.51
C ILE A 295 -17.87 8.43 -29.43
N PRO A 296 -17.67 9.74 -29.66
CA PRO A 296 -18.57 10.52 -30.49
C PRO A 296 -18.29 10.43 -31.99
N PHE A 297 -17.28 9.66 -32.37
CA PHE A 297 -16.90 9.44 -33.77
C PHE A 297 -17.61 8.23 -34.35
N PRO A 298 -17.86 8.20 -35.67
CA PRO A 298 -18.33 7.01 -36.35
C PRO A 298 -17.27 5.90 -36.35
N ALA A 299 -17.72 4.66 -36.47
CA ALA A 299 -16.84 3.51 -36.69
C ALA A 299 -16.14 3.61 -38.06
N PRO A 300 -14.95 3.00 -38.27
CA PRO A 300 -14.27 2.06 -37.36
C PRO A 300 -13.44 2.74 -36.26
N HIS A 301 -13.40 2.10 -35.09
CA HIS A 301 -12.53 2.49 -33.97
C HIS A 301 -11.34 1.55 -33.87
N ALA A 302 -10.16 2.11 -33.64
CA ALA A 302 -8.96 1.31 -33.37
C ALA A 302 -8.13 1.87 -32.22
N TYR A 303 -7.40 0.99 -31.55
CA TYR A 303 -6.44 1.35 -30.52
C TYR A 303 -5.02 1.09 -31.02
N ALA A 304 -4.14 2.08 -30.83
CA ALA A 304 -2.71 2.02 -31.11
C ALA A 304 -1.95 1.85 -29.78
N LEU A 305 -0.77 2.45 -29.61
CA LEU A 305 0.00 2.35 -28.37
C LEU A 305 -0.37 3.52 -27.44
N GLY A 306 -1.32 3.29 -26.53
CA GLY A 306 -1.81 4.33 -25.62
C GLY A 306 -2.60 5.45 -26.30
N TRP A 307 -3.07 5.24 -27.53
CA TRP A 307 -3.85 6.19 -28.34
C TRP A 307 -5.08 5.51 -28.96
N ARG A 308 -6.18 6.25 -29.05
CA ARG A 308 -7.33 5.91 -29.91
C ARG A 308 -7.14 6.54 -31.28
N ILE A 309 -7.50 5.78 -32.31
CA ILE A 309 -7.46 6.18 -33.70
C ILE A 309 -8.89 6.08 -34.25
N ASP A 310 -9.42 7.21 -34.67
CA ASP A 310 -10.77 7.36 -35.22
C ASP A 310 -10.74 8.25 -36.47
N GLU A 311 -11.88 8.37 -37.13
CA GLU A 311 -12.08 9.26 -38.27
C GLU A 311 -13.33 10.11 -38.04
N TYR A 312 -13.28 11.38 -38.44
CA TYR A 312 -14.44 12.26 -38.45
C TYR A 312 -14.42 13.11 -39.72
N GLN A 313 -15.47 12.97 -40.54
CA GLN A 313 -15.64 13.66 -41.83
C GLN A 313 -14.41 13.57 -42.75
N GLY A 314 -13.80 12.38 -42.85
CA GLY A 314 -12.62 12.15 -43.70
C GLY A 314 -11.29 12.57 -43.09
N HIS A 315 -11.29 13.11 -41.86
CA HIS A 315 -10.07 13.49 -41.14
C HIS A 315 -9.74 12.47 -40.06
N ARG A 316 -8.46 12.07 -40.01
CA ARG A 316 -7.97 11.15 -38.99
C ARG A 316 -7.80 11.86 -37.66
N ILE A 317 -8.39 11.29 -36.61
CA ILE A 317 -8.30 11.80 -35.24
C ILE A 317 -7.46 10.85 -34.39
N ILE A 318 -6.42 11.40 -33.75
CA ILE A 318 -5.61 10.70 -32.76
C ILE A 318 -5.84 11.34 -31.40
N TRP A 319 -6.34 10.57 -30.44
CA TRP A 319 -6.83 11.13 -29.19
C TRP A 319 -6.82 10.14 -28.03
N HIS A 320 -6.98 10.66 -26.81
CA HIS A 320 -7.22 9.86 -25.62
C HIS A 320 -7.94 10.69 -24.56
N THR A 321 -8.79 10.04 -23.77
CA THR A 321 -9.43 10.64 -22.59
C THR A 321 -8.83 10.11 -21.30
N GLY A 322 -8.93 10.91 -20.25
CA GLY A 322 -8.59 10.56 -18.88
C GLY A 322 -9.78 10.87 -17.99
N GLY A 323 -10.09 9.96 -17.08
CA GLY A 323 -11.08 10.18 -16.03
C GLY A 323 -10.63 9.44 -14.79
N TRP A 324 -10.72 10.10 -13.65
CA TRP A 324 -10.57 9.49 -12.34
C TRP A 324 -11.38 10.28 -11.29
N THR A 325 -11.49 9.77 -10.07
CA THR A 325 -12.19 10.47 -8.96
C THR A 325 -11.76 11.93 -8.89
N GLY A 326 -12.71 12.84 -9.11
CA GLY A 326 -12.50 14.28 -9.08
C GLY A 326 -11.82 14.92 -10.30
N PHE A 327 -11.47 14.20 -11.38
CA PHE A 327 -10.77 14.80 -12.52
C PHE A 327 -11.15 14.19 -13.88
N GLY A 328 -11.16 15.03 -14.92
CA GLY A 328 -11.35 14.63 -16.31
C GLY A 328 -10.40 15.37 -17.24
N CYS A 329 -9.86 14.66 -18.22
CA CYS A 329 -8.93 15.19 -19.21
C CYS A 329 -9.25 14.64 -20.60
N THR A 330 -9.03 15.45 -21.63
CA THR A 330 -9.08 15.02 -23.03
C THR A 330 -7.92 15.65 -23.78
N MET A 331 -7.28 14.90 -24.66
CA MET A 331 -6.31 15.41 -25.62
C MET A 331 -6.54 14.79 -26.99
N MET A 332 -6.37 15.59 -28.04
CA MET A 332 -6.71 15.21 -29.42
C MET A 332 -5.94 16.02 -30.44
N TYR A 333 -5.60 15.41 -31.58
CA TYR A 333 -5.07 16.15 -32.72
C TYR A 333 -5.43 15.50 -34.07
N LEU A 334 -5.51 16.36 -35.10
CA LEU A 334 -5.76 16.05 -36.50
C LEU A 334 -4.49 16.45 -37.29
N PRO A 335 -3.65 15.48 -37.70
CA PRO A 335 -2.34 15.77 -38.28
C PRO A 335 -2.40 16.54 -39.60
N ASP A 336 -3.35 16.24 -40.46
CA ASP A 336 -3.51 16.83 -41.78
C ASP A 336 -3.98 18.29 -41.72
N LEU A 337 -4.76 18.64 -40.69
CA LEU A 337 -5.21 20.01 -40.44
C LEU A 337 -4.25 20.82 -39.57
N GLN A 338 -3.21 20.19 -39.01
CA GLN A 338 -2.34 20.81 -37.99
C GLN A 338 -3.17 21.45 -36.85
N TRP A 339 -4.21 20.74 -36.41
CA TRP A 339 -5.15 21.20 -35.40
C TRP A 339 -5.21 20.24 -34.23
N GLY A 340 -5.40 20.73 -33.02
CA GLY A 340 -5.56 19.86 -31.84
C GLY A 340 -6.09 20.61 -30.63
N LEU A 341 -6.43 19.87 -29.57
CA LEU A 341 -6.90 20.46 -28.32
C LEU A 341 -6.52 19.63 -27.10
N VAL A 342 -6.54 20.31 -25.97
CA VAL A 342 -6.39 19.73 -24.64
C VAL A 342 -7.42 20.39 -23.72
N MET A 343 -8.12 19.57 -22.95
CA MET A 343 -9.04 20.03 -21.90
C MET A 343 -8.75 19.30 -20.60
N MET A 344 -8.82 20.02 -19.48
CA MET A 344 -8.63 19.47 -18.13
C MET A 344 -9.62 20.13 -17.17
N SER A 345 -10.31 19.33 -16.37
CA SER A 345 -11.30 19.80 -15.41
C SER A 345 -11.31 18.95 -14.14
N ASN A 346 -11.92 19.49 -13.10
CA ASN A 346 -11.80 18.99 -11.73
C ASN A 346 -13.09 18.40 -11.16
N MET A 347 -13.73 17.55 -11.96
CA MET A 347 -14.76 16.61 -11.53
C MET A 347 -14.56 15.28 -12.26
N ALA A 348 -15.17 14.18 -11.78
CA ALA A 348 -15.07 12.86 -12.42
C ALA A 348 -15.79 12.79 -13.79
N VAL A 349 -16.62 11.76 -14.04
CA VAL A 349 -17.28 11.53 -15.34
C VAL A 349 -17.98 12.77 -15.96
N PRO A 350 -18.66 13.67 -15.21
CA PRO A 350 -19.28 14.86 -15.79
C PRO A 350 -18.31 15.78 -16.54
N SER A 351 -17.04 15.83 -16.11
CA SER A 351 -15.98 16.52 -16.86
C SER A 351 -15.82 15.98 -18.28
N ASN A 352 -15.87 14.67 -18.48
CA ASN A 352 -15.67 14.10 -19.81
C ASN A 352 -16.89 14.34 -20.72
N PHE A 353 -18.10 14.41 -20.15
CA PHE A 353 -19.31 14.76 -20.90
C PHE A 353 -19.25 16.18 -21.43
N LEU A 354 -19.01 17.18 -20.57
CA LEU A 354 -18.91 18.57 -21.03
C LEU A 354 -17.73 18.77 -21.99
N GLN A 355 -16.58 18.13 -21.74
CA GLN A 355 -15.44 18.19 -22.66
C GLN A 355 -15.82 17.67 -24.04
N THR A 356 -16.62 16.59 -24.11
CA THR A 356 -17.11 16.03 -25.38
C THR A 356 -18.03 16.98 -26.12
N VAL A 357 -18.99 17.60 -25.43
CA VAL A 357 -19.85 18.62 -26.04
C VAL A 357 -18.99 19.77 -26.61
N LEU A 358 -18.01 20.24 -25.84
CA LEU A 358 -17.14 21.35 -26.25
C LEU A 358 -16.22 21.00 -27.42
N TYR A 359 -15.56 19.83 -27.42
CA TYR A 359 -14.66 19.50 -28.52
C TYR A 359 -15.42 19.11 -29.79
N MET A 360 -16.62 18.53 -29.68
CA MET A 360 -17.45 18.25 -30.86
C MET A 360 -17.93 19.56 -31.48
N HIS A 361 -18.35 20.54 -30.67
CA HIS A 361 -18.66 21.89 -31.17
C HIS A 361 -17.48 22.53 -31.88
N LEU A 362 -16.27 22.48 -31.31
CA LEU A 362 -15.06 23.03 -31.93
C LEU A 362 -14.67 22.30 -33.23
N LEU A 363 -14.87 20.97 -33.30
CA LEU A 363 -14.65 20.19 -34.52
C LEU A 363 -15.69 20.54 -35.58
N ASP A 364 -16.94 20.72 -35.20
CA ASP A 364 -18.01 21.10 -36.13
C ASP A 364 -17.79 22.50 -36.73
N GLU A 365 -17.31 23.45 -35.92
CA GLU A 365 -16.88 24.76 -36.42
C GLU A 365 -15.66 24.66 -37.34
N LEU A 366 -14.64 23.87 -36.96
CA LEU A 366 -13.43 23.67 -37.76
C LEU A 366 -13.76 23.10 -39.15
N LEU A 367 -14.67 22.13 -39.20
CA LEU A 367 -15.01 21.39 -40.41
C LEU A 367 -16.20 22.00 -41.17
N ASN A 368 -16.82 23.05 -40.64
CA ASN A 368 -18.03 23.68 -41.16
C ASN A 368 -19.19 22.69 -41.31
N THR A 369 -19.40 21.83 -40.30
CA THR A 369 -20.47 20.83 -40.28
C THR A 369 -21.84 21.51 -40.37
N PRO A 370 -22.72 21.13 -41.31
CA PRO A 370 -24.09 21.66 -41.39
C PRO A 370 -24.86 21.40 -40.09
N LEU A 371 -25.63 22.38 -39.61
CA LEU A 371 -26.41 22.27 -38.35
C LEU A 371 -27.32 21.03 -38.29
N GLY A 372 -27.85 20.57 -39.43
CA GLY A 372 -28.70 19.38 -39.50
C GLY A 372 -27.96 18.05 -39.29
N ASP A 373 -26.62 18.06 -39.44
CA ASP A 373 -25.75 16.90 -39.28
C ASP A 373 -25.01 16.91 -37.93
N GLN A 374 -25.14 18.01 -37.17
CA GLN A 374 -24.57 18.13 -35.82
C GLN A 374 -25.41 17.35 -34.80
N MET A 375 -24.74 16.61 -33.93
CA MET A 375 -25.40 15.84 -32.87
C MET A 375 -25.44 16.63 -31.56
N ASP A 376 -26.59 16.67 -30.91
CA ASP A 376 -26.71 17.22 -29.55
C ASP A 376 -26.17 16.22 -28.52
N TRP A 377 -24.85 16.24 -28.36
CA TRP A 377 -24.13 15.40 -27.39
C TRP A 377 -24.57 15.66 -25.95
N ASN A 378 -25.00 16.88 -25.61
CA ASN A 378 -25.40 17.20 -24.25
C ASN A 378 -26.69 16.45 -23.89
N SER A 379 -27.67 16.48 -24.78
CA SER A 379 -28.91 15.71 -24.64
C SER A 379 -28.65 14.20 -24.63
N GLU A 380 -27.80 13.68 -25.52
CA GLU A 380 -27.44 12.25 -25.53
C GLU A 380 -26.82 11.80 -24.19
N PHE A 381 -25.88 12.57 -23.60
CA PHE A 381 -25.28 12.20 -22.32
C PHE A 381 -26.27 12.26 -21.16
N LYS A 382 -27.20 13.23 -21.16
CA LYS A 382 -28.29 13.27 -20.18
C LYS A 382 -29.18 12.03 -20.30
N GLU A 383 -29.62 11.68 -21.51
CA GLU A 383 -30.43 10.50 -21.76
C GLU A 383 -29.71 9.22 -21.34
N ARG A 384 -28.41 9.11 -21.65
CA ARG A 384 -27.60 7.97 -21.22
C ARG A 384 -27.48 7.88 -19.70
N ARG A 385 -27.22 9.00 -19.01
CA ARG A 385 -27.16 9.02 -17.54
C ARG A 385 -28.51 8.62 -16.95
N ASN A 386 -29.61 9.12 -17.51
CA ASN A 386 -30.96 8.77 -17.09
C ASN A 386 -31.25 7.28 -17.30
N ARG A 387 -30.89 6.69 -18.45
CA ARG A 387 -30.98 5.24 -18.70
C ARG A 387 -30.16 4.42 -17.70
N SER A 388 -28.96 4.90 -17.35
CA SER A 388 -28.13 4.23 -16.33
C SER A 388 -28.78 4.29 -14.94
N ARG A 389 -29.33 5.44 -14.55
CA ARG A 389 -30.04 5.63 -13.26
C ARG A 389 -31.31 4.80 -13.18
N ASP A 390 -32.06 4.73 -14.28
CA ASP A 390 -33.23 3.86 -14.42
C ASP A 390 -32.83 2.39 -14.25
N GLY A 391 -31.76 1.96 -14.93
CA GLY A 391 -31.19 0.62 -14.77
C GLY A 391 -30.69 0.31 -13.36
N ASN A 392 -30.19 1.30 -12.60
CA ASN A 392 -29.81 1.12 -11.19
C ASN A 392 -31.04 1.05 -10.29
N THR A 393 -32.06 1.86 -10.55
CA THR A 393 -33.33 1.87 -9.80
C THR A 393 -34.07 0.54 -9.97
N HIS A 394 -34.04 -0.01 -11.18
CA HIS A 394 -34.64 -1.30 -11.54
C HIS A 394 -33.60 -2.44 -11.56
N ALA A 395 -32.53 -2.35 -10.76
CA ALA A 395 -31.45 -3.32 -10.79
C ALA A 395 -31.91 -4.75 -10.48
N LEU A 396 -32.86 -4.93 -9.55
CA LEU A 396 -33.36 -6.26 -9.18
C LEU A 396 -33.99 -6.98 -10.37
N SER A 397 -34.97 -6.37 -11.04
CA SER A 397 -35.63 -6.96 -12.21
C SER A 397 -34.71 -7.06 -13.43
N ARG A 398 -33.79 -6.11 -13.60
CA ARG A 398 -32.80 -6.14 -14.68
C ARG A 398 -31.79 -7.28 -14.53
N LEU A 399 -31.32 -7.54 -13.31
CA LEU A 399 -30.29 -8.53 -13.03
C LEU A 399 -30.86 -9.92 -12.75
N TYR A 400 -32.12 -10.00 -12.33
CA TYR A 400 -32.87 -11.22 -12.06
C TYR A 400 -34.25 -11.17 -12.75
N PRO A 401 -34.30 -11.23 -14.09
CA PRO A 401 -35.55 -11.08 -14.84
C PRO A 401 -36.50 -12.28 -14.66
N ASP A 402 -35.96 -13.46 -14.36
CA ASP A 402 -36.68 -14.72 -14.28
C ASP A 402 -37.07 -15.12 -12.83
N LEU A 403 -37.24 -14.14 -11.94
CA LEU A 403 -37.63 -14.41 -10.55
C LEU A 403 -39.04 -15.03 -10.47
N PRO A 404 -39.23 -16.09 -9.67
CA PRO A 404 -40.56 -16.66 -9.46
C PRO A 404 -41.47 -15.67 -8.71
N SER A 405 -42.79 -15.86 -8.85
CA SER A 405 -43.80 -15.04 -8.16
C SER A 405 -43.77 -15.14 -6.64
N THR A 406 -43.12 -16.18 -6.10
CA THR A 406 -42.87 -16.37 -4.67
C THR A 406 -41.38 -16.65 -4.47
N THR A 407 -40.71 -15.83 -3.65
CA THR A 407 -39.29 -16.00 -3.34
C THR A 407 -39.12 -16.94 -2.13
N SER A 408 -38.26 -17.94 -2.26
CA SER A 408 -37.78 -18.75 -1.13
C SER A 408 -36.82 -17.95 -0.24
N PRO A 409 -36.73 -18.27 1.06
CA PRO A 409 -35.68 -17.76 1.94
C PRO A 409 -34.30 -18.31 1.52
N PRO A 410 -33.19 -17.71 2.00
CA PRO A 410 -31.86 -18.25 1.77
C PRO A 410 -31.69 -19.64 2.40
N SER A 411 -30.78 -20.43 1.86
CA SER A 411 -30.57 -21.83 2.31
C SER A 411 -30.00 -21.95 3.73
N LEU A 412 -29.48 -20.85 4.29
CA LEU A 412 -28.99 -20.75 5.67
C LEU A 412 -29.59 -19.51 6.37
N PRO A 413 -29.55 -19.41 7.71
CA PRO A 413 -29.78 -18.15 8.41
C PRO A 413 -28.82 -17.06 7.92
N LEU A 414 -29.25 -15.79 7.89
CA LEU A 414 -28.47 -14.68 7.32
C LEU A 414 -27.09 -14.54 8.00
N GLU A 415 -27.02 -14.81 9.30
CA GLU A 415 -25.80 -14.78 10.11
C GLU A 415 -24.76 -15.79 9.65
N ALA A 416 -25.20 -16.90 9.04
CA ALA A 416 -24.31 -17.93 8.54
C ALA A 416 -23.63 -17.54 7.21
N PHE A 417 -24.01 -16.42 6.59
CA PHE A 417 -23.33 -15.87 5.43
C PHE A 417 -22.30 -14.79 5.80
N ALA A 418 -22.41 -14.21 7.00
CA ALA A 418 -21.43 -13.26 7.52
C ALA A 418 -20.05 -13.92 7.72
N GLY A 419 -18.99 -13.13 7.55
CA GLY A 419 -17.61 -13.59 7.69
C GLY A 419 -16.65 -12.95 6.70
N GLN A 420 -15.36 -13.29 6.85
CA GLN A 420 -14.29 -12.81 6.00
C GLN A 420 -14.08 -13.73 4.80
N TYR A 421 -14.16 -13.16 3.60
CA TYR A 421 -13.90 -13.82 2.34
C TYR A 421 -12.73 -13.12 1.65
N GLN A 422 -11.89 -13.89 0.95
CA GLN A 422 -10.67 -13.39 0.32
C GLN A 422 -10.55 -13.90 -1.11
N HIS A 423 -10.02 -13.04 -1.98
CA HIS A 423 -9.54 -13.38 -3.31
C HIS A 423 -8.18 -12.72 -3.53
N ALA A 424 -7.16 -13.47 -3.95
CA ALA A 424 -5.80 -12.94 -4.04
C ALA A 424 -5.67 -11.70 -4.96
N GLY A 425 -6.47 -11.62 -6.03
CA GLY A 425 -6.54 -10.45 -6.91
C GLY A 425 -7.38 -9.29 -6.35
N TYR A 426 -8.54 -9.57 -5.74
CA TYR A 426 -9.52 -8.54 -5.35
C TYR A 426 -9.39 -8.13 -3.87
N GLY A 427 -8.54 -8.84 -3.12
CA GLY A 427 -8.33 -8.66 -1.70
C GLY A 427 -9.47 -9.22 -0.87
N GLU A 428 -9.68 -8.62 0.28
CA GLU A 428 -10.57 -9.13 1.34
C GLU A 428 -11.90 -8.37 1.37
N MET A 429 -12.95 -9.09 1.72
CA MET A 429 -14.28 -8.58 2.06
C MET A 429 -14.75 -9.25 3.36
N LEU A 430 -14.83 -8.46 4.42
CA LEU A 430 -15.50 -8.85 5.66
C LEU A 430 -16.97 -8.45 5.56
N PHE A 431 -17.86 -9.44 5.42
CA PHE A 431 -19.30 -9.21 5.41
C PHE A 431 -19.88 -9.32 6.83
N GLU A 432 -20.47 -8.24 7.30
CA GLU A 432 -21.16 -8.12 8.59
C GLU A 432 -22.67 -8.04 8.37
N LEU A 433 -23.46 -8.68 9.23
CA LEU A 433 -24.93 -8.62 9.13
C LEU A 433 -25.45 -7.34 9.78
N HIS A 434 -26.08 -6.47 9.00
CA HIS A 434 -26.70 -5.23 9.45
C HIS A 434 -28.20 -5.28 9.13
N GLY A 435 -29.01 -5.66 10.12
CA GLY A 435 -30.43 -5.92 9.90
C GLY A 435 -30.63 -7.09 8.95
N ASN A 436 -31.18 -6.84 7.76
CA ASN A 436 -31.42 -7.86 6.73
C ASN A 436 -30.39 -7.79 5.57
N GLU A 437 -29.30 -7.04 5.74
CA GLU A 437 -28.27 -6.85 4.71
C GLU A 437 -26.91 -7.38 5.17
N LEU A 438 -26.13 -7.94 4.25
CA LEU A 438 -24.70 -8.20 4.49
C LEU A 438 -23.89 -7.02 3.96
N VAL A 439 -23.01 -6.46 4.79
CA VAL A 439 -22.28 -5.23 4.49
C VAL A 439 -20.78 -5.47 4.58
N ALA A 440 -20.02 -5.11 3.54
CA ALA A 440 -18.56 -5.16 3.55
C ALA A 440 -17.94 -3.81 3.19
N GLN A 441 -17.04 -3.32 4.05
CA GLN A 441 -16.35 -2.05 3.84
C GLN A 441 -15.01 -2.25 3.13
N ARG A 442 -14.77 -1.51 2.04
CA ARG A 442 -13.53 -1.55 1.24
C ARG A 442 -12.94 -0.14 1.07
N LEU A 443 -12.95 0.65 2.14
CA LEU A 443 -12.60 2.09 2.11
C LEU A 443 -11.10 2.37 1.92
N ALA A 444 -10.22 1.37 2.13
CA ALA A 444 -8.77 1.53 1.96
C ALA A 444 -8.27 1.32 0.52
N TYR A 445 -9.12 0.82 -0.38
CA TYR A 445 -8.76 0.54 -1.78
C TYR A 445 -8.75 1.85 -2.60
N GLU A 446 -8.12 1.83 -3.78
CA GLU A 446 -8.08 3.00 -4.66
C GLU A 446 -9.48 3.45 -5.11
N ILE A 447 -10.41 2.50 -5.28
CA ILE A 447 -11.85 2.76 -5.41
C ILE A 447 -12.50 2.43 -4.05
N PRO A 448 -12.58 3.41 -3.13
CA PRO A 448 -13.20 3.20 -1.84
C PRO A 448 -14.70 2.98 -2.00
N MET A 449 -15.23 1.89 -1.44
CA MET A 449 -16.65 1.55 -1.52
C MET A 449 -17.15 0.79 -0.29
N VAL A 450 -18.47 0.77 -0.12
CA VAL A 450 -19.19 -0.17 0.75
C VAL A 450 -20.02 -1.10 -0.14
N VAL A 451 -19.89 -2.41 0.05
CA VAL A 451 -20.69 -3.42 -0.66
C VAL A 451 -21.85 -3.81 0.23
N ARG A 452 -23.09 -3.55 -0.20
CA ARG A 452 -24.32 -3.95 0.51
C ARG A 452 -25.03 -5.05 -0.27
N MET A 453 -25.28 -6.18 0.38
CA MET A 453 -25.92 -7.33 -0.22
C MET A 453 -27.28 -7.58 0.42
N THR A 454 -28.31 -7.61 -0.42
CA THR A 454 -29.68 -8.00 -0.05
C THR A 454 -30.02 -9.35 -0.67
N HIS A 455 -30.65 -10.23 0.12
CA HIS A 455 -31.10 -11.52 -0.37
C HIS A 455 -32.21 -11.34 -1.42
N VAL A 456 -32.17 -12.15 -2.48
CA VAL A 456 -33.14 -12.12 -3.58
C VAL A 456 -33.99 -13.38 -3.61
N HIS A 457 -33.37 -14.54 -3.85
CA HIS A 457 -34.03 -15.83 -4.01
C HIS A 457 -33.01 -16.94 -3.84
N GLU A 458 -33.32 -17.96 -3.03
CA GLU A 458 -32.36 -19.01 -2.68
C GLU A 458 -31.02 -18.39 -2.23
N ASP A 459 -29.90 -18.80 -2.82
CA ASP A 459 -28.58 -18.24 -2.47
C ASP A 459 -28.11 -17.15 -3.44
N SER A 460 -29.06 -16.52 -4.16
CA SER A 460 -28.83 -15.34 -5.01
C SER A 460 -29.08 -14.04 -4.25
N TRP A 461 -28.19 -13.06 -4.48
CA TRP A 461 -28.13 -11.80 -3.76
C TRP A 461 -27.93 -10.63 -4.71
N LEU A 462 -28.47 -9.47 -4.37
CA LEU A 462 -28.20 -8.23 -5.08
C LEU A 462 -27.13 -7.45 -4.31
N ALA A 463 -25.98 -7.22 -4.93
CA ALA A 463 -24.90 -6.44 -4.32
C ALA A 463 -24.89 -5.02 -4.89
N LYS A 464 -25.23 -4.03 -4.06
CA LYS A 464 -25.06 -2.61 -4.37
C LYS A 464 -23.65 -2.17 -3.99
N LEU A 465 -22.93 -1.57 -4.92
CA LEU A 465 -21.55 -1.10 -4.72
C LEU A 465 -21.60 0.42 -4.47
N GLU A 466 -21.62 0.82 -3.20
CA GLU A 466 -21.71 2.21 -2.77
C GLU A 466 -20.31 2.84 -2.78
N ILE A 467 -19.91 3.38 -3.93
CA ILE A 467 -18.64 4.06 -4.13
C ILE A 467 -18.68 5.41 -3.41
N VAL A 468 -17.64 5.72 -2.63
CA VAL A 468 -17.55 6.98 -1.87
C VAL A 468 -17.69 8.18 -2.81
N ASN A 469 -18.43 9.20 -2.36
CA ASN A 469 -18.71 10.46 -3.06
C ASN A 469 -19.45 10.33 -4.41
N LYS A 470 -19.80 9.11 -4.85
CA LYS A 470 -20.65 8.92 -6.02
C LYS A 470 -22.12 9.17 -5.65
N ASP A 471 -22.81 9.90 -6.52
CA ASP A 471 -24.24 10.19 -6.39
C ASP A 471 -25.04 8.88 -6.13
N PRO A 472 -25.94 8.85 -5.12
CA PRO A 472 -26.71 7.66 -4.77
C PRO A 472 -27.49 7.03 -5.94
N GLN A 473 -27.91 7.80 -6.93
CA GLN A 473 -28.62 7.32 -8.12
C GLN A 473 -27.69 6.65 -9.13
N ASP A 474 -26.40 6.99 -9.09
CA ASP A 474 -25.37 6.49 -10.00
C ASP A 474 -24.61 5.26 -9.44
N GLN A 475 -25.01 4.75 -8.26
CA GLN A 475 -24.39 3.59 -7.63
C GLN A 475 -24.75 2.29 -8.37
N PRO A 476 -23.76 1.53 -8.87
CA PRO A 476 -24.02 0.30 -9.59
C PRO A 476 -24.48 -0.81 -8.64
N ALA A 477 -25.27 -1.73 -9.19
CA ALA A 477 -25.62 -2.97 -8.54
C ALA A 477 -25.25 -4.15 -9.44
N VAL A 478 -24.82 -5.25 -8.83
CA VAL A 478 -24.32 -6.45 -9.50
C VAL A 478 -24.94 -7.71 -8.89
N ARG A 479 -24.91 -8.80 -9.66
CA ARG A 479 -25.32 -10.11 -9.15
C ARG A 479 -24.29 -10.63 -8.16
N ALA A 480 -24.78 -11.29 -7.12
CA ALA A 480 -23.97 -11.98 -6.14
C ALA A 480 -24.60 -13.32 -5.77
N GLU A 481 -23.78 -14.26 -5.33
CA GLU A 481 -24.22 -15.62 -5.01
C GLU A 481 -23.30 -16.23 -3.94
N PHE A 482 -23.88 -17.02 -3.04
CA PHE A 482 -23.10 -17.87 -2.13
C PHE A 482 -23.13 -19.32 -2.56
N GLN A 483 -21.99 -20.00 -2.46
CA GLN A 483 -21.92 -21.46 -2.60
C GLN A 483 -21.91 -22.10 -1.22
N ILE A 484 -22.79 -23.05 -1.00
CA ILE A 484 -22.95 -23.74 0.29
C ILE A 484 -22.55 -25.20 0.15
N ALA A 485 -21.77 -25.69 1.12
CA ALA A 485 -21.48 -27.11 1.29
C ALA A 485 -21.54 -27.45 2.79
N ASP A 486 -22.14 -28.59 3.13
CA ASP A 486 -22.22 -29.11 4.51
C ASP A 486 -22.78 -28.10 5.53
N GLY A 487 -23.79 -27.31 5.13
CA GLY A 487 -24.42 -26.29 5.98
C GLY A 487 -23.58 -25.03 6.18
N VAL A 488 -22.54 -24.83 5.36
CA VAL A 488 -21.59 -23.73 5.46
C VAL A 488 -21.46 -23.01 4.12
N ALA A 489 -21.62 -21.68 4.09
CA ALA A 489 -21.25 -20.86 2.94
C ALA A 489 -19.73 -20.90 2.77
N THR A 490 -19.29 -21.57 1.70
CA THR A 490 -17.90 -21.89 1.39
C THR A 490 -17.27 -20.91 0.44
N ARG A 491 -18.04 -20.09 -0.30
CA ARG A 491 -17.56 -19.01 -1.17
C ARG A 491 -18.65 -17.97 -1.39
N VAL A 492 -18.24 -16.74 -1.69
CA VAL A 492 -19.12 -15.68 -2.19
C VAL A 492 -18.61 -15.18 -3.54
N GLY A 493 -19.49 -15.13 -4.53
CA GLY A 493 -19.21 -14.66 -5.87
C GLY A 493 -19.90 -13.32 -6.12
N LEU A 494 -19.17 -12.35 -6.66
CA LEU A 494 -19.74 -11.08 -7.13
C LEU A 494 -19.38 -10.84 -8.60
N ASP A 495 -20.34 -10.40 -9.40
CA ASP A 495 -20.18 -10.03 -10.82
C ASP A 495 -19.51 -8.65 -10.95
N LEU A 496 -18.21 -8.59 -10.59
CA LEU A 496 -17.45 -7.34 -10.43
C LEU A 496 -16.73 -6.87 -11.71
N GLU A 497 -16.67 -7.69 -12.76
CA GLU A 497 -16.00 -7.34 -14.02
C GLU A 497 -16.95 -7.61 -15.19
N PRO A 498 -17.59 -6.56 -15.76
CA PRO A 498 -18.53 -6.71 -16.86
C PRO A 498 -17.97 -7.45 -18.07
N ALA A 499 -16.66 -7.34 -18.34
CA ALA A 499 -16.01 -8.04 -19.45
C ALA A 499 -16.04 -9.57 -19.33
N LEU A 500 -16.30 -10.13 -18.14
CA LEU A 500 -16.38 -11.58 -17.95
C LEU A 500 -17.76 -12.17 -18.24
N ASP A 501 -18.69 -11.36 -18.77
CA ASP A 501 -20.02 -11.78 -19.21
C ASP A 501 -20.80 -12.55 -18.14
N GLY A 502 -20.84 -11.97 -16.94
CA GLY A 502 -21.60 -12.51 -15.81
C GLY A 502 -20.88 -13.54 -14.96
N LYS A 503 -19.64 -13.91 -15.29
CA LYS A 503 -18.83 -14.75 -14.41
C LYS A 503 -18.46 -13.97 -13.15
N LYS A 504 -18.76 -14.58 -12.01
CA LYS A 504 -18.50 -14.00 -10.69
C LYS A 504 -17.04 -14.16 -10.28
N ILE A 505 -16.53 -13.15 -9.59
CA ILE A 505 -15.25 -13.20 -8.87
C ILE A 505 -15.51 -13.90 -7.53
N TRP A 506 -15.04 -15.14 -7.42
CA TRP A 506 -15.33 -16.01 -6.29
C TRP A 506 -14.27 -15.90 -5.19
N GLN A 507 -14.69 -15.37 -4.05
CA GLN A 507 -13.90 -15.24 -2.83
C GLN A 507 -14.14 -16.45 -1.91
N ALA A 508 -13.09 -16.93 -1.25
CA ALA A 508 -13.16 -18.06 -0.33
C ALA A 508 -12.97 -17.58 1.13
N PRO A 509 -13.58 -18.25 2.12
CA PRO A 509 -13.32 -18.01 3.53
C PRO A 509 -11.84 -18.16 3.85
N GLU A 510 -11.36 -17.37 4.79
CA GLU A 510 -10.03 -17.54 5.33
C GLU A 510 -9.91 -18.95 5.97
N LYS A 511 -8.91 -19.74 5.55
CA LYS A 511 -8.66 -21.06 6.13
C LYS A 511 -8.15 -20.90 7.56
N GLY A 512 -8.99 -21.19 8.56
CA GLY A 512 -8.55 -21.38 9.95
C GLY A 512 -9.25 -20.56 11.04
N ARG A 513 -10.34 -19.85 10.75
CA ARG A 513 -11.17 -19.18 11.78
C ARG A 513 -12.58 -19.79 11.86
N PRO A 514 -13.10 -20.19 13.04
CA PRO A 514 -14.49 -20.62 13.17
C PRO A 514 -15.45 -19.44 12.95
N ARG A 515 -16.61 -19.73 12.36
CA ARG A 515 -17.75 -18.80 12.29
C ARG A 515 -18.25 -18.48 13.70
N SER A 516 -18.24 -17.22 14.11
CA SER A 516 -19.02 -16.79 15.29
C SER A 516 -20.43 -16.42 14.85
N ALA A 517 -21.41 -16.89 15.62
CA ALA A 517 -22.83 -16.65 15.42
C ALA A 517 -23.23 -15.25 15.89
N THR A 518 -24.21 -14.67 15.16
CA THR A 518 -25.21 -13.68 15.62
C THR A 518 -24.67 -12.46 16.38
N HIS A 519 -24.44 -11.36 15.67
CA HIS A 519 -24.47 -10.01 16.25
C HIS A 519 -25.84 -9.38 15.97
N ASP A 520 -26.70 -9.39 17.00
CA ASP A 520 -27.84 -8.47 17.05
C ASP A 520 -27.31 -7.03 17.09
N ALA A 521 -27.95 -6.18 16.30
CA ALA A 521 -27.60 -4.79 16.10
C ALA A 521 -27.71 -3.96 17.40
N ALA A 522 -26.55 -3.59 17.92
CA ALA A 522 -26.29 -2.24 18.38
C ALA A 522 -24.96 -1.84 17.72
N SER A 523 -24.91 -0.67 17.09
CA SER A 523 -23.66 -0.06 16.61
C SER A 523 -22.55 -0.33 17.62
N PRO A 524 -21.32 -0.71 17.24
CA PRO A 524 -20.25 -0.82 18.20
C PRO A 524 -19.87 0.60 18.63
N THR A 525 -20.62 1.15 19.58
CA THR A 525 -20.01 1.82 20.71
C THR A 525 -18.93 0.87 21.19
N LEU A 526 -17.67 1.26 20.97
CA LEU A 526 -16.55 0.63 21.63
C LEU A 526 -16.75 0.81 23.14
N ASN A 527 -17.42 -0.15 23.78
CA ASN A 527 -17.28 -0.34 25.22
C ASN A 527 -15.92 -1.00 25.40
N ASN A 528 -14.85 -0.21 25.35
CA ASN A 528 -13.52 -0.74 25.64
C ASN A 528 -13.31 -0.71 27.13
N PHE A 529 -12.93 -1.81 27.71
CA PHE A 529 -12.35 -1.75 29.03
C PHE A 529 -10.84 -1.89 28.85
N ILE A 530 -10.11 -0.77 28.92
CA ILE A 530 -8.73 -0.82 29.44
C ILE A 530 -8.86 -0.86 30.95
N GLU A 531 -8.26 -1.88 31.54
CA GLU A 531 -7.95 -1.86 32.95
C GLU A 531 -6.46 -1.64 33.17
N THR A 532 -6.12 -0.66 34.01
CA THR A 532 -4.83 -0.62 34.68
C THR A 532 -5.07 -0.96 36.14
N SER A 533 -4.75 -2.18 36.56
CA SER A 533 -4.88 -2.56 37.96
C SER A 533 -3.77 -1.87 38.75
N ASN A 534 -4.12 -1.10 39.77
CA ASN A 534 -3.19 -0.66 40.79
C ASN A 534 -3.01 -1.83 41.77
N CYS A 535 -2.45 -2.96 41.32
CA CYS A 535 -2.24 -4.11 42.21
C CYS A 535 -1.37 -3.65 43.39
N GLN A 536 -1.87 -3.76 44.61
CA GLN A 536 -1.06 -3.62 45.80
C GLN A 536 -0.16 -4.85 45.93
N HIS A 537 1.08 -4.53 46.31
CA HIS A 537 2.12 -5.41 46.77
C HIS A 537 2.78 -6.28 45.70
N SER A 538 3.81 -5.72 45.05
CA SER A 538 4.95 -6.53 44.57
C SER A 538 5.87 -6.78 45.76
N GLY A 539 5.40 -7.62 46.68
CA GLY A 539 6.15 -8.01 47.87
C GLY A 539 7.32 -8.91 47.53
N ALA A 540 8.09 -9.26 48.55
CA ALA A 540 9.15 -10.27 48.41
C ALA A 540 8.60 -11.68 48.06
N ASP A 541 7.30 -11.93 48.29
CA ASP A 541 6.66 -13.21 47.95
C ASP A 541 6.05 -13.18 46.54
N LYS A 542 6.78 -13.74 45.57
CA LYS A 542 6.35 -13.85 44.19
C LYS A 542 5.04 -14.63 44.00
N ALA A 543 4.82 -15.69 44.79
CA ALA A 543 3.61 -16.50 44.66
C ALA A 543 2.37 -15.73 45.13
N ALA A 544 2.51 -14.96 46.22
CA ALA A 544 1.47 -14.04 46.67
C ALA A 544 1.17 -12.96 45.61
N ASN A 545 2.20 -12.36 45.02
CA ASN A 545 2.05 -11.34 43.97
C ASN A 545 1.28 -11.90 42.75
N LEU A 546 1.62 -13.12 42.30
CA LEU A 546 0.94 -13.78 41.18
C LEU A 546 -0.52 -14.14 41.51
N GLY A 547 -0.79 -14.61 42.73
CA GLY A 547 -2.16 -14.88 43.19
C GLY A 547 -3.03 -13.63 43.28
N HIS A 548 -2.43 -12.51 43.70
CA HIS A 548 -3.10 -11.22 43.77
C HIS A 548 -3.39 -10.65 42.38
N ALA A 549 -2.39 -10.65 41.49
CA ALA A 549 -2.58 -10.26 40.09
C ALA A 549 -3.69 -11.08 39.41
N ARG A 550 -3.73 -12.40 39.67
CA ARG A 550 -4.83 -13.26 39.19
C ARG A 550 -6.19 -12.79 39.69
N THR A 551 -6.31 -12.43 40.96
CA THR A 551 -7.57 -11.97 41.54
C THR A 551 -8.05 -10.69 40.84
N LYS A 552 -7.16 -9.72 40.62
CA LYS A 552 -7.47 -8.46 39.96
C LYS A 552 -7.78 -8.62 38.47
N VAL A 553 -7.01 -9.42 37.73
CA VAL A 553 -7.29 -9.68 36.31
C VAL A 553 -8.63 -10.43 36.11
N LEU A 554 -9.02 -11.31 37.05
CA LEU A 554 -10.33 -11.96 36.96
C LEU A 554 -11.48 -11.02 37.37
N GLU A 555 -11.24 -10.13 38.33
CA GLU A 555 -12.18 -9.04 38.68
C GLU A 555 -12.42 -8.15 37.46
N ALA A 556 -11.35 -7.74 36.78
CA ALA A 556 -11.32 -7.01 35.51
C ALA A 556 -12.15 -7.66 34.42
N ALA A 557 -11.82 -8.93 34.13
CA ALA A 557 -12.43 -9.67 33.04
C ALA A 557 -13.92 -9.90 33.31
N LYS A 558 -14.30 -10.13 34.57
CA LYS A 558 -15.71 -10.24 34.97
C LYS A 558 -16.48 -8.93 34.77
N ALA A 559 -15.80 -7.79 34.90
CA ALA A 559 -16.38 -6.47 34.61
C ALA A 559 -16.44 -6.14 33.09
N GLY A 560 -15.90 -7.01 32.23
CA GLY A 560 -15.94 -6.85 30.76
C GLY A 560 -14.61 -6.42 30.13
N ALA A 561 -13.50 -6.43 30.89
CA ALA A 561 -12.19 -6.06 30.37
C ALA A 561 -11.72 -6.91 29.19
N SER A 562 -11.49 -6.26 28.05
CA SER A 562 -10.94 -6.84 26.83
C SER A 562 -9.42 -6.74 26.75
N LEU A 563 -8.83 -5.79 27.48
CA LEU A 563 -7.39 -5.62 27.66
C LEU A 563 -7.10 -5.23 29.12
N VAL A 564 -6.26 -5.99 29.80
CA VAL A 564 -5.83 -5.74 31.18
C VAL A 564 -4.32 -5.48 31.22
N VAL A 565 -3.93 -4.47 32.00
CA VAL A 565 -2.54 -4.03 32.15
C VAL A 565 -2.15 -4.10 33.63
N LEU A 566 -1.09 -4.85 33.91
CA LEU A 566 -0.44 -4.92 35.23
C LEU A 566 0.70 -3.89 35.35
N PRO A 567 1.13 -3.53 36.57
CA PRO A 567 2.20 -2.56 36.77
C PRO A 567 3.61 -3.10 36.49
N GLU A 568 4.59 -2.18 36.39
CA GLU A 568 6.01 -2.52 36.23
C GLU A 568 6.52 -3.36 37.42
N CYS A 569 7.30 -4.40 37.12
CA CYS A 569 7.88 -5.32 38.09
C CYS A 569 6.86 -5.93 39.06
N PHE A 570 5.63 -6.19 38.62
CA PHE A 570 4.53 -6.60 39.50
C PHE A 570 4.84 -7.88 40.34
N ASN A 571 5.77 -8.72 39.87
CA ASN A 571 6.16 -9.98 40.51
C ASN A 571 7.29 -9.85 41.56
N SER A 572 7.85 -8.66 41.80
CA SER A 572 9.02 -8.47 42.67
C SER A 572 9.14 -7.06 43.28
N PRO A 573 9.85 -6.88 44.40
CA PRO A 573 10.15 -5.54 44.90
C PRO A 573 11.00 -4.74 43.91
N TYR A 574 10.65 -3.47 43.71
CA TYR A 574 11.36 -2.60 42.77
C TYR A 574 12.63 -2.01 43.38
N GLY A 575 13.80 -2.33 42.81
CA GLY A 575 15.10 -1.83 43.27
C GLY A 575 16.26 -2.62 42.69
N THR A 576 17.40 -1.96 42.49
CA THR A 576 18.60 -2.56 41.88
C THR A 576 19.12 -3.77 42.66
N GLN A 577 18.99 -3.76 43.98
CA GLN A 577 19.36 -4.89 44.85
C GLN A 577 18.45 -6.13 44.69
N TYR A 578 17.25 -5.97 44.12
CA TYR A 578 16.28 -7.06 43.97
C TYR A 578 16.30 -7.68 42.58
N PHE A 579 16.55 -6.90 41.52
CA PHE A 579 16.45 -7.41 40.14
C PHE A 579 17.20 -8.74 39.91
N PRO A 580 18.45 -8.95 40.37
CA PRO A 580 19.15 -10.22 40.17
C PRO A 580 18.51 -11.40 40.92
N ASN A 581 17.96 -11.14 42.10
CA ASN A 581 17.38 -12.17 42.97
C ASN A 581 16.00 -12.65 42.50
N TYR A 582 15.28 -11.80 41.76
CA TYR A 582 13.92 -12.09 41.30
C TYR A 582 13.85 -12.38 39.79
N ALA A 583 14.96 -12.22 39.07
CA ALA A 583 15.03 -12.40 37.63
C ALA A 583 14.68 -13.81 37.18
N GLU A 584 13.82 -13.88 36.16
CA GLU A 584 13.39 -15.12 35.54
C GLU A 584 14.03 -15.29 34.16
N THR A 585 14.21 -16.53 33.72
CA THR A 585 14.74 -16.82 32.39
C THR A 585 13.59 -17.01 31.42
N LEU A 586 13.49 -16.15 30.41
CA LEU A 586 12.42 -16.19 29.40
C LEU A 586 12.80 -16.93 28.11
N LEU A 587 14.10 -17.13 27.87
CA LEU A 587 14.62 -17.75 26.66
C LEU A 587 15.34 -19.07 26.97
N PRO A 588 15.16 -20.12 26.14
CA PRO A 588 14.25 -20.18 24.98
C PRO A 588 12.77 -20.07 25.40
N SER A 589 11.93 -19.50 24.52
CA SER A 589 10.50 -19.31 24.78
C SER A 589 9.66 -20.39 24.07
N PRO A 590 8.67 -21.02 24.74
CA PRO A 590 8.32 -20.81 26.15
C PRO A 590 9.38 -21.40 27.11
N PRO A 591 9.67 -20.72 28.25
CA PRO A 591 10.59 -21.23 29.27
C PRO A 591 9.96 -22.38 30.06
N THR A 592 10.75 -23.14 30.84
CA THR A 592 10.17 -24.10 31.80
C THR A 592 9.48 -23.38 32.96
N LYS A 593 8.61 -24.08 33.69
CA LYS A 593 7.87 -23.49 34.81
C LYS A 593 8.78 -23.08 35.97
N GLU A 594 9.90 -23.77 36.13
CA GLU A 594 10.96 -23.43 37.10
C GLU A 594 11.75 -22.20 36.66
N GLN A 595 11.97 -22.03 35.34
CA GLN A 595 12.72 -20.90 34.79
C GLN A 595 11.92 -19.59 34.84
N SER A 596 10.62 -19.65 34.59
CA SER A 596 9.73 -18.49 34.67
C SER A 596 8.33 -18.85 35.14
N PRO A 597 8.08 -18.93 36.46
CA PRO A 597 6.73 -19.13 36.98
C PRO A 597 5.79 -17.98 36.61
N SER A 598 6.29 -16.74 36.44
CA SER A 598 5.46 -15.61 35.99
C SER A 598 4.97 -15.76 34.55
N TYR A 599 5.79 -16.29 33.63
CA TYR A 599 5.36 -16.55 32.24
C TYR A 599 4.14 -17.46 32.21
N HIS A 600 4.22 -18.60 32.89
CA HIS A 600 3.15 -19.61 32.90
C HIS A 600 1.91 -19.09 33.63
N ALA A 601 2.08 -18.42 34.77
CA ALA A 601 0.95 -17.83 35.49
C ALA A 601 0.20 -16.78 34.66
N LEU A 602 0.92 -15.91 33.92
CA LEU A 602 0.30 -14.91 33.05
C LEU A 602 -0.37 -15.53 31.81
N SER A 603 0.27 -16.55 31.21
CA SER A 603 -0.30 -17.33 30.10
C SER A 603 -1.61 -18.00 30.51
N ASP A 604 -1.60 -18.75 31.63
CA ASP A 604 -2.77 -19.44 32.17
C ASP A 604 -3.87 -18.45 32.53
N LEU A 605 -3.50 -17.30 33.13
CA LEU A 605 -4.42 -16.25 33.53
C LEU A 605 -5.10 -15.57 32.33
N ALA A 606 -4.35 -15.25 31.27
CA ALA A 606 -4.92 -14.66 30.06
C ALA A 606 -5.92 -15.62 29.39
N ALA A 607 -5.60 -16.92 29.37
CA ALA A 607 -6.49 -17.97 28.87
C ALA A 607 -7.76 -18.15 29.73
N GLU A 608 -7.60 -18.13 31.06
CA GLU A 608 -8.70 -18.23 32.02
C GLU A 608 -9.65 -17.02 31.92
N ALA A 609 -9.07 -15.82 31.90
CA ALA A 609 -9.79 -14.55 31.83
C ALA A 609 -10.37 -14.27 30.44
N LYS A 610 -9.88 -14.97 29.39
CA LYS A 610 -10.23 -14.75 27.98
C LYS A 610 -10.05 -13.29 27.55
N THR A 611 -9.00 -12.66 28.04
CA THR A 611 -8.69 -11.24 27.79
C THR A 611 -7.25 -11.08 27.33
N TYR A 612 -6.95 -9.99 26.63
CA TYR A 612 -5.56 -9.63 26.37
C TYR A 612 -4.91 -9.16 27.66
N LEU A 613 -3.74 -9.71 27.99
CA LEU A 613 -3.03 -9.37 29.23
C LEU A 613 -1.67 -8.79 28.91
N VAL A 614 -1.49 -7.49 29.15
CA VAL A 614 -0.17 -6.86 29.28
C VAL A 614 0.28 -7.14 30.71
N GLY A 615 1.15 -8.12 30.87
CA GLY A 615 1.63 -8.63 32.15
C GLY A 615 2.58 -7.68 32.89
N GLY A 616 2.40 -6.37 32.72
CA GLY A 616 3.23 -5.35 33.37
C GLY A 616 4.68 -5.52 32.97
N SER A 617 5.57 -5.74 33.91
CA SER A 617 6.90 -6.27 33.60
C SER A 617 7.47 -7.12 34.72
N ILE A 618 8.54 -7.86 34.42
CA ILE A 618 9.31 -8.66 35.37
C ILE A 618 10.81 -8.47 35.12
N PRO A 619 11.67 -8.66 36.14
CA PRO A 619 13.09 -8.81 35.92
C PRO A 619 13.38 -10.09 35.11
N GLU A 620 14.14 -9.97 34.02
CA GLU A 620 14.56 -11.06 33.14
C GLU A 620 16.07 -11.26 33.25
N LEU A 621 16.53 -12.50 33.35
CA LEU A 621 17.93 -12.89 33.17
C LEU A 621 18.11 -13.51 31.78
N GLU A 622 19.10 -13.04 31.03
CA GLU A 622 19.56 -13.66 29.78
C GLU A 622 20.82 -14.50 30.07
N PRO A 623 20.71 -15.85 30.20
CA PRO A 623 21.81 -16.68 30.68
C PRO A 623 23.06 -16.63 29.78
N SER A 624 22.86 -16.44 28.47
CA SER A 624 23.96 -16.38 27.49
C SER A 624 24.85 -15.15 27.65
N THR A 625 24.32 -14.05 28.18
CA THR A 625 25.06 -12.79 28.34
C THR A 625 25.23 -12.38 29.80
N GLN A 626 24.57 -13.07 30.73
CA GLN A 626 24.49 -12.73 32.15
C GLN A 626 23.97 -11.30 32.37
N LYS A 627 23.11 -10.82 31.45
CA LYS A 627 22.49 -9.50 31.54
C LYS A 627 21.09 -9.61 32.10
N TYR A 628 20.72 -8.59 32.88
CA TYR A 628 19.38 -8.44 33.41
C TYR A 628 18.60 -7.42 32.58
N TYR A 629 17.31 -7.64 32.39
CA TYR A 629 16.40 -6.75 31.67
C TYR A 629 15.13 -6.54 32.50
N ASN A 630 14.42 -5.43 32.23
CA ASN A 630 13.05 -5.23 32.72
C ASN A 630 12.12 -5.48 31.53
N THR A 631 11.35 -6.56 31.60
CA THR A 631 10.68 -7.14 30.43
C THR A 631 9.19 -7.28 30.64
N SER A 632 8.42 -6.66 29.76
CA SER A 632 6.97 -6.84 29.65
C SER A 632 6.63 -7.99 28.71
N LEU A 633 5.64 -8.79 29.12
CA LEU A 633 5.09 -9.90 28.36
C LEU A 633 3.63 -9.60 28.03
N VAL A 634 3.20 -9.90 26.81
CA VAL A 634 1.81 -9.72 26.39
C VAL A 634 1.24 -11.04 25.89
N PHE A 635 0.09 -11.42 26.43
CA PHE A 635 -0.60 -12.67 26.13
C PHE A 635 -1.97 -12.40 25.51
N SER A 636 -2.34 -13.24 24.55
CA SER A 636 -3.68 -13.26 23.95
C SER A 636 -4.70 -13.96 24.85
N PRO A 637 -6.01 -13.84 24.56
CA PRO A 637 -7.09 -14.60 25.23
C PRO A 637 -6.94 -16.13 25.18
N THR A 638 -6.03 -16.65 24.37
CA THR A 638 -5.72 -18.10 24.30
C THR A 638 -4.59 -18.52 25.25
N GLY A 639 -3.95 -17.55 25.91
CA GLY A 639 -2.70 -17.74 26.66
C GLY A 639 -1.44 -17.70 25.80
N ALA A 640 -1.53 -17.54 24.47
CA ALA A 640 -0.34 -17.44 23.63
C ALA A 640 0.38 -16.10 23.84
N LEU A 641 1.72 -16.14 24.00
CA LEU A 641 2.57 -14.96 24.03
C LEU A 641 2.59 -14.28 22.65
N ILE A 642 2.14 -13.04 22.57
CA ILE A 642 2.03 -12.26 21.32
C ILE A 642 2.99 -11.07 21.27
N GLY A 643 3.65 -10.74 22.38
CA GLY A 643 4.60 -9.64 22.42
C GLY A 643 5.53 -9.66 23.62
N THR A 644 6.76 -9.17 23.43
CA THR A 644 7.72 -8.92 24.49
C THR A 644 8.41 -7.58 24.29
N HIS A 645 8.50 -6.78 25.36
CA HIS A 645 9.18 -5.49 25.36
C HIS A 645 10.21 -5.44 26.49
N ARG A 646 11.49 -5.31 26.15
CA ARG A 646 12.57 -4.97 27.10
C ARG A 646 12.65 -3.45 27.19
N LYS A 647 12.55 -2.88 28.40
CA LYS A 647 12.62 -1.43 28.68
C LYS A 647 13.81 -0.80 27.96
N THR A 648 13.56 0.20 27.12
CA THR A 648 14.59 0.74 26.22
C THR A 648 15.44 1.79 26.92
N HIS A 649 14.81 2.63 27.74
CA HIS A 649 15.49 3.71 28.47
C HIS A 649 15.51 3.39 29.97
N LEU A 650 16.72 3.29 30.52
CA LEU A 650 16.95 3.00 31.94
C LEU A 650 16.84 4.28 32.77
N PHE A 651 16.19 4.16 33.93
CA PHE A 651 15.95 5.23 34.88
C PHE A 651 17.19 5.51 35.72
N ASP A 652 18.06 6.34 35.17
CA ASP A 652 19.26 6.83 35.83
C ASP A 652 19.06 8.29 36.23
N ILE A 653 18.72 8.53 37.49
CA ILE A 653 18.55 9.87 38.04
C ILE A 653 19.39 10.09 39.29
N ASP A 654 19.86 11.32 39.41
CA ASP A 654 20.52 11.83 40.61
C ASP A 654 20.00 13.25 40.86
N ILE A 655 19.05 13.37 41.79
CA ILE A 655 18.45 14.66 42.17
C ILE A 655 19.00 15.00 43.55
N PRO A 656 19.94 15.97 43.64
CA PRO A 656 20.64 16.29 44.89
C PRO A 656 19.66 16.52 46.05
N GLY A 657 19.88 15.81 47.15
CA GLY A 657 19.07 15.92 48.37
C GLY A 657 17.66 15.32 48.30
N LYS A 658 17.28 14.63 47.22
CA LYS A 658 15.95 14.00 47.07
C LYS A 658 16.02 12.49 46.80
N ILE A 659 16.62 12.09 45.68
CA ILE A 659 16.69 10.68 45.29
C ILE A 659 17.85 10.45 44.31
N THR A 660 18.56 9.34 44.50
CA THR A 660 19.53 8.81 43.54
C THR A 660 19.13 7.37 43.24
N PHE A 661 18.93 7.05 41.96
CA PHE A 661 18.55 5.71 41.51
C PHE A 661 19.13 5.47 40.11
N LYS A 662 19.85 4.36 39.91
CA LYS A 662 20.51 4.04 38.64
C LYS A 662 20.21 2.60 38.23
N GLU A 663 19.17 2.43 37.41
CA GLU A 663 18.83 1.10 36.86
C GLU A 663 20.01 0.49 36.09
N SER A 664 20.82 1.31 35.41
CA SER A 664 21.96 0.83 34.59
C SER A 664 23.09 0.18 35.37
N GLU A 665 23.11 0.28 36.70
CA GLU A 665 24.05 -0.49 37.54
C GLU A 665 23.77 -2.00 37.46
N VAL A 666 22.55 -2.40 37.09
CA VAL A 666 22.10 -3.81 37.08
C VAL A 666 21.40 -4.19 35.78
N LEU A 667 20.48 -3.37 35.29
CA LEU A 667 19.69 -3.64 34.10
C LEU A 667 20.41 -3.21 32.82
N SER A 668 20.10 -3.90 31.73
CA SER A 668 20.51 -3.59 30.37
C SER A 668 19.34 -3.02 29.58
N ALA A 669 19.64 -2.09 28.66
CA ALA A 669 18.65 -1.49 27.79
C ALA A 669 18.14 -2.47 26.72
N GLY A 670 16.84 -2.40 26.43
CA GLY A 670 16.21 -2.96 25.25
C GLY A 670 16.68 -2.30 23.96
N ASN A 671 16.32 -2.90 22.82
CA ASN A 671 16.86 -2.51 21.51
C ASN A 671 15.80 -2.40 20.40
N LYS A 672 14.50 -2.39 20.74
CA LYS A 672 13.42 -2.34 19.75
C LYS A 672 12.21 -1.56 20.26
N VAL A 673 11.53 -0.89 19.34
CA VAL A 673 10.15 -0.43 19.52
C VAL A 673 9.24 -1.66 19.46
N THR A 674 8.28 -1.78 20.37
CA THR A 674 7.35 -2.93 20.42
C THR A 674 5.95 -2.48 20.08
N ILE A 675 5.42 -3.05 18.99
CA ILE A 675 4.06 -2.83 18.51
C ILE A 675 3.43 -4.21 18.39
N ILE A 676 2.25 -4.37 18.99
CA ILE A 676 1.58 -5.65 19.12
C ILE A 676 0.25 -5.52 18.38
N ASP A 677 -0.06 -6.53 17.57
CA ASP A 677 -1.32 -6.61 16.86
C ASP A 677 -2.34 -7.34 17.74
N LEU A 678 -3.48 -6.71 17.97
CA LEU A 678 -4.65 -7.32 18.60
C LEU A 678 -5.68 -7.50 17.47
N PRO A 679 -5.82 -8.69 16.87
CA PRO A 679 -6.61 -8.89 15.65
C PRO A 679 -8.02 -8.29 15.66
N GLU A 680 -8.68 -8.25 16.82
CA GLU A 680 -10.03 -7.71 16.99
C GLU A 680 -10.07 -6.18 17.21
N TYR A 681 -8.96 -5.57 17.66
CA TYR A 681 -8.95 -4.18 18.16
C TYR A 681 -7.97 -3.25 17.40
N GLY A 682 -6.96 -3.82 16.74
CA GLY A 682 -5.89 -3.09 16.06
C GLY A 682 -4.57 -3.11 16.83
N LYS A 683 -3.65 -2.20 16.49
CA LYS A 683 -2.28 -2.22 17.04
C LYS A 683 -2.17 -1.41 18.33
N ILE A 684 -1.39 -1.91 19.28
CA ILE A 684 -0.98 -1.17 20.48
C ILE A 684 0.53 -0.98 20.51
N GLY A 685 0.98 0.15 21.04
CA GLY A 685 2.38 0.40 21.36
C GLY A 685 2.67 0.07 22.82
N LEU A 686 3.78 -0.60 23.10
CA LEU A 686 4.19 -0.97 24.46
C LEU A 686 5.57 -0.42 24.79
N ALA A 687 5.66 0.22 25.96
CA ALA A 687 6.87 0.81 26.52
C ALA A 687 6.81 0.76 28.06
N ILE A 688 7.93 0.93 28.76
CA ILE A 688 7.95 0.79 30.23
C ILE A 688 8.46 2.07 30.89
N CYS A 689 7.65 2.63 31.80
CA CYS A 689 8.03 3.67 32.75
C CYS A 689 8.80 4.84 32.15
N TYR A 690 10.12 4.86 32.32
CA TYR A 690 10.99 5.94 31.87
C TYR A 690 10.98 6.15 30.35
N ASP A 691 10.60 5.13 29.58
CA ASP A 691 10.40 5.23 28.12
C ASP A 691 9.41 6.34 27.72
N VAL A 692 8.41 6.67 28.57
CA VAL A 692 7.40 7.70 28.28
C VAL A 692 7.99 9.11 28.09
N ARG A 693 9.21 9.35 28.61
CA ARG A 693 9.93 10.63 28.45
C ARG A 693 10.48 10.83 27.05
N PHE A 694 10.63 9.75 26.28
CA PHE A 694 11.26 9.75 24.96
C PHE A 694 10.15 9.64 23.90
N PRO A 695 9.75 10.77 23.30
CA PRO A 695 8.59 10.80 22.40
C PRO A 695 8.74 9.91 21.16
N GLU A 696 9.96 9.56 20.77
CA GLU A 696 10.26 8.81 19.55
C GLU A 696 9.59 7.43 19.55
N LEU A 697 9.56 6.73 20.68
CA LEU A 697 8.89 5.43 20.79
C LEU A 697 7.38 5.55 20.53
N ALA A 698 6.76 6.55 21.16
CA ALA A 698 5.35 6.86 21.00
C ALA A 698 5.02 7.28 19.55
N MET A 699 5.84 8.15 18.97
CA MET A 699 5.70 8.61 17.58
C MET A 699 5.83 7.45 16.60
N VAL A 700 6.81 6.56 16.79
CA VAL A 700 7.00 5.40 15.90
C VAL A 700 5.82 4.44 16.00
N ALA A 701 5.32 4.16 17.21
CA ALA A 701 4.17 3.29 17.41
C ALA A 701 2.89 3.88 16.78
N ALA A 702 2.58 5.15 17.06
CA ALA A 702 1.40 5.82 16.51
C ALA A 702 1.43 5.91 14.98
N ARG A 703 2.59 6.26 14.39
CA ARG A 703 2.77 6.32 12.92
C ARG A 703 2.64 4.95 12.24
N LYS A 704 2.89 3.85 12.98
CA LYS A 704 2.66 2.49 12.52
C LYS A 704 1.23 1.98 12.80
N GLY A 705 0.32 2.88 13.16
CA GLY A 705 -1.11 2.59 13.31
C GLY A 705 -1.52 2.17 14.71
N ALA A 706 -0.69 2.40 15.74
CA ALA A 706 -1.11 2.13 17.11
C ALA A 706 -2.25 3.09 17.53
N PHE A 707 -3.35 2.54 18.04
CA PHE A 707 -4.48 3.34 18.56
C PHE A 707 -4.35 3.64 20.05
N LEU A 708 -3.61 2.79 20.77
CA LEU A 708 -3.33 2.87 22.19
C LEU A 708 -1.82 2.72 22.46
N LEU A 709 -1.28 3.55 23.35
CA LEU A 709 0.05 3.38 23.93
C LEU A 709 -0.08 2.95 25.39
N VAL A 710 0.61 1.88 25.77
CA VAL A 710 0.55 1.29 27.11
C VAL A 710 1.89 1.44 27.81
N TYR A 711 1.86 1.97 29.04
CA TYR A 711 3.02 2.19 29.89
C TYR A 711 2.80 1.60 31.29
N PRO A 712 3.20 0.35 31.54
CA PRO A 712 3.48 -0.11 32.90
C PRO A 712 4.64 0.71 33.46
N GLY A 713 4.50 1.28 34.66
CA GLY A 713 5.58 2.05 35.26
C GLY A 713 5.45 2.32 36.75
N ALA A 714 6.56 2.57 37.42
CA ALA A 714 6.61 2.90 38.85
C ALA A 714 7.34 4.23 39.08
N PHE A 715 6.73 5.37 38.74
CA PHE A 715 7.34 6.68 39.03
C PHE A 715 7.42 6.92 40.54
N ASN A 716 8.52 7.45 41.06
CA ASN A 716 8.65 7.77 42.48
C ASN A 716 7.92 9.07 42.88
N MET A 717 7.80 9.30 44.19
CA MET A 717 7.22 10.50 44.81
C MET A 717 7.87 11.84 44.42
N THR A 718 9.09 11.85 43.89
CA THR A 718 9.76 13.09 43.44
C THR A 718 9.34 13.48 42.03
N THR A 719 9.35 12.53 41.09
CA THR A 719 9.06 12.81 39.67
C THR A 719 7.62 12.53 39.26
N GLY A 720 6.90 11.68 40.00
CA GLY A 720 5.50 11.33 39.77
C GLY A 720 4.58 12.55 39.72
N PRO A 721 4.49 13.36 40.79
CA PRO A 721 3.64 14.55 40.84
C PRO A 721 3.89 15.56 39.72
N LEU A 722 5.15 15.63 39.25
CA LEU A 722 5.58 16.61 38.27
C LEU A 722 5.33 16.17 36.83
N HIS A 723 5.50 14.88 36.54
CA HIS A 723 5.67 14.41 35.17
C HIS A 723 4.73 13.28 34.76
N TRP A 724 4.18 12.49 35.68
CA TRP A 724 3.45 11.27 35.33
C TRP A 724 2.23 11.55 34.44
N SER A 725 1.29 12.36 34.94
CA SER A 725 0.10 12.76 34.20
C SER A 725 0.45 13.61 32.96
N LEU A 726 1.38 14.57 33.12
CA LEU A 726 1.81 15.46 32.05
C LEU A 726 2.38 14.70 30.85
N LEU A 727 3.26 13.72 31.09
CA LEU A 727 3.89 12.94 30.02
C LEU A 727 2.86 12.06 29.31
N GLY A 728 2.00 11.35 30.04
CA GLY A 728 0.96 10.50 29.42
C GLY A 728 0.02 11.32 28.53
N ARG A 729 -0.44 12.47 29.02
CA ARG A 729 -1.27 13.43 28.26
C ARG A 729 -0.53 13.99 27.05
N ALA A 730 0.74 14.36 27.19
CA ALA A 730 1.56 14.83 26.07
C ALA A 730 1.73 13.75 24.99
N ARG A 731 1.95 12.48 25.38
CA ARG A 731 2.02 11.37 24.41
C ARG A 731 0.68 11.12 23.71
N ALA A 732 -0.44 11.36 24.39
CA ALA A 732 -1.77 11.22 23.81
C ALA A 732 -2.05 12.30 22.76
N ILE A 733 -1.83 13.58 23.09
CA ILE A 733 -2.12 14.70 22.19
C ILE A 733 -1.13 14.83 21.03
N ASP A 734 0.18 14.65 21.27
CA ASP A 734 1.20 14.79 20.21
C ASP A 734 1.05 13.72 19.10
N ASN A 735 0.46 12.57 19.46
CA ASN A 735 0.28 11.43 18.56
C ASN A 735 -1.17 11.16 18.19
N GLN A 736 -2.12 11.84 18.83
CA GLN A 736 -3.57 11.63 18.67
C GLN A 736 -3.95 10.15 18.82
N THR A 737 -3.56 9.58 19.97
CA THR A 737 -3.79 8.19 20.38
C THR A 737 -4.28 8.15 21.83
N TYR A 738 -4.93 7.06 22.25
CA TYR A 738 -5.12 6.81 23.68
C TYR A 738 -3.80 6.48 24.35
N VAL A 739 -3.68 6.77 25.64
CA VAL A 739 -2.52 6.41 26.46
C VAL A 739 -3.00 5.83 27.79
N ALA A 740 -2.58 4.61 28.11
CA ALA A 740 -2.82 3.96 29.39
C ALA A 740 -1.52 3.94 30.23
N MET A 741 -1.58 4.54 31.41
CA MET A 741 -0.49 4.64 32.37
C MET A 741 -0.84 3.77 33.57
N CYS A 742 -0.11 2.68 33.78
CA CYS A 742 -0.38 1.71 34.85
C CYS A 742 0.72 1.77 35.91
N SER A 743 0.35 2.17 37.12
CA SER A 743 1.23 2.30 38.29
C SER A 743 0.92 1.24 39.34
N PRO A 744 1.88 0.83 40.18
CA PRO A 744 1.59 0.09 41.40
C PRO A 744 1.09 1.05 42.50
N ALA A 745 0.28 0.52 43.42
CA ALA A 745 -0.29 1.32 44.49
C ALA A 745 0.82 1.81 45.44
N ARG A 746 0.62 2.99 46.04
CA ARG A 746 1.64 3.58 46.90
C ARG A 746 1.78 2.79 48.18
N ASP A 747 3.03 2.40 48.49
CA ASP A 747 3.40 1.75 49.73
C ASP A 747 4.56 2.51 50.38
N LEU A 748 4.31 3.08 51.56
CA LEU A 748 5.30 3.84 52.34
C LEU A 748 6.18 2.94 53.22
N THR A 749 5.93 1.63 53.23
CA THR A 749 6.74 0.63 53.93
C THR A 749 7.78 -0.03 53.01
N ALA A 750 7.61 0.09 51.69
CA ALA A 750 8.54 -0.40 50.68
C ALA A 750 9.81 0.47 50.60
N THR A 751 10.93 -0.10 50.13
CA THR A 751 12.16 0.69 49.94
C THR A 751 12.08 1.68 48.78
N TYR A 752 11.13 1.49 47.85
CA TYR A 752 10.86 2.38 46.73
C TYR A 752 9.40 2.80 46.76
N HIS A 753 9.15 4.09 46.98
CA HIS A 753 7.79 4.62 47.08
C HIS A 753 7.29 5.07 45.71
N ALA A 754 6.44 4.25 45.08
CA ALA A 754 5.74 4.63 43.86
C ALA A 754 4.73 5.75 44.12
N TRP A 755 4.54 6.61 43.14
CA TRP A 755 3.56 7.68 43.17
C TRP A 755 2.13 7.11 43.16
N GLY A 756 1.88 6.00 42.47
CA GLY A 756 0.51 5.53 42.18
C GLY A 756 -0.09 6.29 41.00
N HIS A 757 -1.41 6.47 41.00
CA HIS A 757 -2.17 7.22 39.99
C HIS A 757 -2.18 6.61 38.59
N SER A 758 -2.71 5.40 38.46
CA SER A 758 -2.98 4.83 37.14
C SER A 758 -4.11 5.60 36.44
N PHE A 759 -3.99 5.86 35.14
CA PHE A 759 -5.00 6.60 34.39
C PHE A 759 -4.97 6.28 32.88
N VAL A 760 -6.06 6.65 32.19
CA VAL A 760 -6.17 6.62 30.73
C VAL A 760 -6.46 8.01 30.20
N ALA A 761 -5.69 8.47 29.22
CA ALA A 761 -5.91 9.72 28.52
C ALA A 761 -6.39 9.49 27.07
N ASN A 762 -7.33 10.31 26.62
CA ASN A 762 -7.84 10.31 25.25
C ASN A 762 -6.91 11.11 24.30
N PRO A 763 -7.13 11.04 22.98
CA PRO A 763 -6.37 11.78 21.97
C PRO A 763 -6.35 13.31 22.09
N ASN A 764 -7.25 13.91 22.87
CA ASN A 764 -7.31 15.34 23.18
C ASN A 764 -6.60 15.70 24.50
N ALA A 765 -5.92 14.73 25.13
CA ALA A 765 -5.32 14.83 26.45
C ALA A 765 -6.30 15.00 27.61
N ASP A 766 -7.57 14.64 27.44
CA ASP A 766 -8.50 14.51 28.57
C ASP A 766 -8.27 13.18 29.27
N ILE A 767 -8.30 13.19 30.60
CA ILE A 767 -8.25 11.97 31.41
C ILE A 767 -9.66 11.37 31.43
N VAL A 768 -9.82 10.17 30.89
CA VAL A 768 -11.12 9.47 30.80
C VAL A 768 -11.34 8.49 31.96
N GLY A 769 -10.30 8.21 32.73
CA GLY A 769 -10.36 7.51 34.01
C GLY A 769 -9.04 7.65 34.75
N GLU A 770 -9.07 7.82 36.07
CA GLU A 770 -7.89 7.97 36.92
C GLU A 770 -8.14 7.42 38.33
N LEU A 771 -7.10 6.82 38.90
CA LEU A 771 -7.04 6.41 40.29
C LEU A 771 -6.18 7.38 41.11
N GLU A 772 -6.38 7.34 42.42
CA GLU A 772 -5.48 7.98 43.36
C GLU A 772 -4.32 7.02 43.74
N GLU A 773 -3.78 7.17 44.95
CA GLU A 773 -2.62 6.41 45.43
C GLU A 773 -2.94 4.97 45.88
N LYS A 774 -4.23 4.67 46.12
CA LYS A 774 -4.69 3.38 46.66
C LYS A 774 -4.89 2.33 45.59
N GLU A 775 -4.80 1.07 45.99
CA GLU A 775 -5.17 -0.05 45.12
C GLU A 775 -6.63 0.07 44.70
N ASP A 776 -6.84 0.06 43.39
CA ASP A 776 -8.13 -0.09 42.76
C ASP A 776 -7.92 -0.41 41.27
N ILE A 777 -9.03 -0.48 40.56
CA ILE A 777 -9.13 -0.70 39.13
C ILE A 777 -9.74 0.53 38.47
N VAL A 778 -9.08 1.05 37.43
CA VAL A 778 -9.70 2.05 36.54
C VAL A 778 -10.10 1.39 35.23
N TYR A 779 -11.33 1.66 34.82
CA TYR A 779 -11.91 1.22 33.56
C TYR A 779 -12.05 2.41 32.61
N ALA A 780 -11.71 2.23 31.33
CA ALA A 780 -11.85 3.28 30.33
C ALA A 780 -12.19 2.77 28.94
N ASP A 781 -13.31 3.28 28.40
CA ASP A 781 -13.77 3.14 27.02
C ASP A 781 -12.95 3.99 26.04
N LEU A 782 -12.48 3.38 24.95
CA LEU A 782 -11.61 4.01 23.95
C LEU A 782 -12.34 4.14 22.62
N ASP A 783 -13.23 5.09 22.56
CA ASP A 783 -14.02 5.33 21.38
C ASP A 783 -13.16 5.70 20.13
N ASN A 784 -13.45 5.02 19.01
CA ASN A 784 -12.83 5.27 17.70
C ASN A 784 -13.31 6.59 17.09
N GLU A 785 -14.53 7.05 17.41
CA GLU A 785 -15.01 8.35 16.93
C GLU A 785 -14.20 9.49 17.53
N THR A 786 -13.82 9.40 18.81
CA THR A 786 -12.94 10.35 19.50
C THR A 786 -11.54 10.38 18.86
N LEU A 787 -10.97 9.23 18.50
CA LEU A 787 -9.72 9.15 17.73
C LEU A 787 -9.83 9.81 16.35
N ALA A 788 -10.89 9.48 15.60
CA ALA A 788 -11.11 10.02 14.27
C ALA A 788 -11.37 11.54 14.32
N SER A 789 -12.17 11.99 15.29
CA SER A 789 -12.52 13.40 15.51
C SER A 789 -11.30 14.23 15.86
N ALA A 790 -10.45 13.78 16.80
CA ALA A 790 -9.21 14.48 17.16
C ALA A 790 -8.29 14.65 15.93
N ARG A 791 -8.08 13.56 15.18
CA ARG A 791 -7.22 13.55 13.97
C ARG A 791 -7.78 14.40 12.84
N LYS A 792 -9.10 14.48 12.70
CA LYS A 792 -9.76 15.35 11.72
C LYS A 792 -9.70 16.82 12.12
N GLY A 793 -9.91 17.12 13.40
CA GLY A 793 -9.96 18.50 13.91
C GLY A 793 -8.60 19.19 13.89
N ILE A 794 -7.54 18.50 14.32
CA ILE A 794 -6.17 19.04 14.35
C ILE A 794 -5.23 18.01 13.70
N PRO A 795 -5.04 18.01 12.37
CA PRO A 795 -4.40 16.90 11.66
C PRO A 795 -2.86 16.95 11.77
N VAL A 796 -2.32 16.90 12.99
CA VAL A 796 -0.88 17.02 13.24
C VAL A 796 -0.08 15.91 12.56
N THR A 797 -0.70 14.76 12.26
CA THR A 797 -0.06 13.64 11.56
C THR A 797 0.28 13.98 10.10
N THR A 798 -0.58 14.73 9.40
CA THR A 798 -0.33 15.16 8.00
C THR A 798 0.43 16.48 7.93
N GLN A 799 0.36 17.30 8.98
CA GLN A 799 1.05 18.59 9.06
C GLN A 799 2.53 18.52 9.48
N ARG A 800 3.05 17.31 9.81
CA ARG A 800 4.49 17.14 10.17
C ARG A 800 5.39 17.51 8.99
N ARG A 801 6.51 18.16 9.29
CA ARG A 801 7.45 18.72 8.31
C ARG A 801 8.68 17.84 8.17
N PHE A 802 8.53 16.70 7.49
CA PHE A 802 9.65 15.76 7.29
C PHE A 802 10.73 16.27 6.33
N ASP A 803 10.45 17.37 5.64
CA ASP A 803 11.42 18.18 4.91
C ASP A 803 12.37 18.96 5.83
N VAL A 804 11.96 19.24 7.08
CA VAL A 804 12.77 19.96 8.08
C VAL A 804 13.51 19.01 9.02
N TYR A 805 12.89 17.88 9.37
CA TYR A 805 13.48 16.84 10.21
C TYR A 805 13.16 15.45 9.65
N PRO A 806 14.09 14.48 9.72
CA PRO A 806 13.81 13.15 9.20
C PRO A 806 12.65 12.49 9.95
N ASP A 807 11.89 11.67 9.24
CA ASP A 807 10.87 10.83 9.85
C ASP A 807 11.53 9.82 10.79
N VAL A 808 11.21 9.92 12.08
CA VAL A 808 11.76 9.05 13.15
C VAL A 808 11.38 7.57 12.97
N THR A 809 10.42 7.25 12.09
CA THR A 809 10.08 5.87 11.71
C THR A 809 11.02 5.28 10.67
N MET A 810 11.72 6.12 9.91
CA MET A 810 12.69 5.68 8.92
C MET A 810 13.95 5.28 9.66
N SER A 811 14.31 3.99 9.62
CA SER A 811 15.60 3.58 10.16
C SER A 811 16.69 4.35 9.43
N SER A 812 17.60 4.99 10.16
CA SER A 812 18.73 5.67 9.55
C SER A 812 19.50 4.67 8.69
N THR A 813 19.37 4.76 7.38
CA THR A 813 20.40 4.34 6.45
C THR A 813 21.57 5.31 6.58
N THR A 814 22.25 5.30 7.72
CA THR A 814 23.54 5.95 7.89
C THR A 814 24.63 4.96 7.53
N LYS A 815 25.30 5.28 6.41
CA LYS A 815 26.68 4.89 6.16
C LYS A 815 27.52 5.08 7.44
N GLY A 816 28.04 3.97 7.98
CA GLY A 816 29.30 3.89 8.73
C GLY A 816 29.36 4.42 10.17
N LYS A 817 29.23 3.51 11.16
CA LYS A 817 30.26 3.25 12.19
C LYS A 817 29.94 1.93 12.90
N LYS A 818 30.90 0.99 12.86
CA LYS A 818 30.81 -0.35 13.47
C LYS A 818 30.92 -0.22 15.00
N SER A 819 29.88 -0.61 15.74
CA SER A 819 30.04 -1.17 17.09
C SER A 819 29.90 -2.69 17.00
N GLY A 820 30.77 -3.41 17.72
CA GLY A 820 31.09 -4.81 17.47
C GLY A 820 29.93 -5.78 17.67
N ARG A 821 29.47 -6.39 16.57
CA ARG A 821 28.76 -7.68 16.59
C ARG A 821 29.74 -8.79 16.99
N SER A 822 29.32 -9.65 17.91
CA SER A 822 30.08 -10.84 18.32
C SER A 822 30.27 -11.79 17.12
N ALA A 823 31.52 -12.20 16.87
CA ALA A 823 31.88 -13.08 15.76
C ALA A 823 31.24 -14.48 15.84
N ILE A 824 30.64 -14.85 16.97
CA ILE A 824 29.92 -16.13 17.15
C ILE A 824 28.59 -16.15 16.41
N ALA A 825 27.88 -15.01 16.32
CA ALA A 825 26.57 -14.95 15.65
C ALA A 825 26.66 -14.92 14.11
N ASP A 826 27.88 -14.82 13.56
CA ASP A 826 28.12 -14.70 12.11
C ASP A 826 28.59 -16.02 11.45
N VAL A 827 28.79 -17.10 12.22
CA VAL A 827 29.15 -18.43 11.72
C VAL A 827 27.90 -19.12 11.19
N VAL A 828 27.87 -19.43 9.88
CA VAL A 828 26.73 -20.08 9.22
C VAL A 828 27.23 -20.96 8.07
N SER A 829 26.59 -22.11 7.91
CA SER A 829 26.88 -23.05 6.82
C SER A 829 25.66 -23.20 5.93
N ARG A 830 25.89 -23.10 4.62
CA ARG A 830 24.83 -23.17 3.60
C ARG A 830 25.28 -24.02 2.43
N GLU A 831 24.36 -24.79 1.88
CA GLU A 831 24.59 -25.50 0.64
C GLU A 831 23.97 -24.79 -0.55
N TYR A 832 24.78 -24.62 -1.60
CA TYR A 832 24.43 -23.92 -2.82
C TYR A 832 24.63 -24.80 -4.04
N THR A 833 23.77 -24.63 -5.04
CA THR A 833 23.97 -25.19 -6.38
C THR A 833 24.56 -24.12 -7.30
N ILE A 834 25.82 -24.26 -7.69
CA ILE A 834 26.50 -23.34 -8.60
C ILE A 834 26.39 -23.85 -10.04
N HIS A 835 25.78 -23.06 -10.92
CA HIS A 835 25.76 -23.34 -12.35
C HIS A 835 27.07 -22.91 -13.02
N LEU A 836 28.10 -23.75 -12.94
CA LEU A 836 29.45 -23.42 -13.44
C LEU A 836 29.47 -23.17 -14.95
N HIS A 837 28.70 -23.93 -15.74
CA HIS A 837 28.70 -23.76 -17.20
C HIS A 837 28.24 -22.36 -17.67
N LYS A 838 27.23 -21.77 -16.99
CA LYS A 838 26.79 -20.39 -17.23
C LYS A 838 27.89 -19.39 -16.88
N ARG A 839 28.66 -19.66 -15.81
CA ARG A 839 29.73 -18.79 -15.30
C ARG A 839 31.05 -18.89 -16.09
N VAL A 840 31.26 -19.99 -16.83
CA VAL A 840 32.40 -20.15 -17.74
C VAL A 840 32.00 -20.06 -19.22
N HIS A 841 30.81 -19.52 -19.51
CA HIS A 841 30.34 -19.30 -20.88
C HIS A 841 31.25 -18.31 -21.61
N GLY A 842 31.60 -18.60 -22.87
CA GLY A 842 32.52 -17.77 -23.66
C GLY A 842 34.01 -17.87 -23.27
N VAL A 843 34.38 -18.71 -22.29
CA VAL A 843 35.77 -18.84 -21.84
C VAL A 843 36.50 -19.91 -22.65
N SER A 844 37.67 -19.57 -23.21
CA SER A 844 38.52 -20.50 -23.96
C SER A 844 38.78 -21.80 -23.18
N PHE A 845 38.75 -22.95 -23.85
CA PHE A 845 38.85 -24.27 -23.21
C PHE A 845 40.07 -24.46 -22.29
N LYS A 846 41.22 -23.82 -22.60
CA LYS A 846 42.43 -23.89 -21.77
C LYS A 846 42.33 -23.10 -20.45
N LYS A 847 41.28 -22.31 -20.25
CA LYS A 847 41.08 -21.47 -19.05
C LYS A 847 39.81 -21.84 -18.27
N ARG A 848 39.04 -22.86 -18.67
CA ARG A 848 37.72 -23.17 -18.07
C ARG A 848 37.81 -23.64 -16.62
N ALA A 849 38.62 -24.66 -16.31
CA ALA A 849 38.78 -25.10 -14.92
C ALA A 849 39.40 -24.03 -13.99
N PRO A 850 40.46 -23.29 -14.40
CA PRO A 850 40.95 -22.14 -13.64
C PRO A 850 39.88 -21.06 -13.41
N ARG A 851 39.07 -20.75 -14.43
CA ARG A 851 38.00 -19.76 -14.33
C ARG A 851 36.88 -20.24 -13.41
N ALA A 852 36.50 -21.52 -13.48
CA ALA A 852 35.49 -22.10 -12.60
C ALA A 852 35.91 -21.98 -11.12
N ILE A 853 37.18 -22.21 -10.78
CA ILE A 853 37.69 -22.00 -9.42
C ILE A 853 37.58 -20.53 -9.00
N LYS A 854 37.92 -19.57 -9.88
CA LYS A 854 37.76 -18.14 -9.59
C LYS A 854 36.30 -17.75 -9.39
N GLU A 855 35.39 -18.30 -10.19
CA GLU A 855 33.96 -18.06 -10.10
C GLU A 855 33.34 -18.65 -8.82
N ILE A 856 33.82 -19.81 -8.35
CA ILE A 856 33.43 -20.38 -7.05
C ILE A 856 33.85 -19.46 -5.91
N ARG A 857 35.08 -18.92 -5.96
CA ARG A 857 35.57 -17.95 -4.97
C ARG A 857 34.74 -16.67 -4.97
N ALA A 858 34.53 -16.06 -6.14
CA ALA A 858 33.72 -14.85 -6.27
C ALA A 858 32.26 -15.04 -5.82
N PHE A 859 31.66 -16.19 -6.18
CA PHE A 859 30.33 -16.56 -5.69
C PHE A 859 30.30 -16.69 -4.17
N THR A 860 31.33 -17.28 -3.58
CA THR A 860 31.45 -17.46 -2.13
C THR A 860 31.62 -16.13 -1.40
N GLU A 861 32.48 -15.24 -1.90
CA GLU A 861 32.66 -13.88 -1.35
C GLU A 861 31.35 -13.10 -1.36
N GLN A 862 30.57 -13.20 -2.45
CA GLN A 862 29.27 -12.54 -2.56
C GLN A 862 28.21 -13.18 -1.66
N ALA A 863 28.13 -14.51 -1.62
CA ALA A 863 27.12 -15.24 -0.87
C ALA A 863 27.34 -15.17 0.64
N MET A 864 28.60 -15.14 1.07
CA MET A 864 28.99 -15.18 2.49
C MET A 864 29.70 -13.90 2.95
N GLY A 865 29.85 -12.86 2.15
CA GLY A 865 30.39 -11.57 2.60
C GLY A 865 31.78 -11.61 3.27
N THR A 866 32.59 -12.65 3.02
CA THR A 866 33.97 -12.77 3.54
C THR A 866 34.97 -12.69 2.41
N LYS A 867 36.05 -11.93 2.60
CA LYS A 867 37.13 -11.79 1.61
C LYS A 867 38.13 -12.95 1.63
N ASP A 868 38.33 -13.60 2.77
CA ASP A 868 39.14 -14.83 2.85
C ASP A 868 38.26 -16.05 2.49
N VAL A 869 38.52 -16.64 1.33
CA VAL A 869 37.84 -17.87 0.86
C VAL A 869 38.86 -18.99 0.74
N ARG A 870 38.61 -20.09 1.45
CA ARG A 870 39.45 -21.28 1.47
C ARG A 870 38.69 -22.42 0.80
N LEU A 871 39.30 -23.04 -0.21
CA LEU A 871 38.68 -24.14 -0.95
C LEU A 871 39.24 -25.47 -0.45
N ASP A 872 38.36 -26.43 -0.22
CA ASP A 872 38.73 -27.80 0.12
C ASP A 872 39.53 -28.44 -1.03
N PRO A 873 40.63 -29.16 -0.76
CA PRO A 873 41.41 -29.85 -1.79
C PRO A 873 40.57 -30.81 -2.66
N GLN A 874 39.54 -31.47 -2.09
CA GLN A 874 38.63 -32.35 -2.81
C GLN A 874 37.67 -31.58 -3.73
N LEU A 875 37.26 -30.37 -3.34
CA LEU A 875 36.49 -29.48 -4.23
C LEU A 875 37.32 -29.12 -5.45
N ASN A 876 38.59 -28.78 -5.26
CA ASN A 876 39.49 -28.51 -6.37
C ASN A 876 39.64 -29.75 -7.26
N LYS A 877 39.93 -30.93 -6.67
CA LYS A 877 40.00 -32.19 -7.43
C LYS A 877 38.75 -32.45 -8.28
N LYS A 878 37.55 -32.22 -7.72
CA LYS A 878 36.27 -32.42 -8.42
C LYS A 878 36.02 -31.44 -9.57
N VAL A 879 36.44 -30.19 -9.44
CA VAL A 879 36.34 -29.20 -10.54
C VAL A 879 37.30 -29.57 -11.69
N TRP A 880 38.43 -30.20 -11.37
CA TRP A 880 39.49 -30.55 -12.30
C TRP A 880 39.43 -32.00 -12.81
N GLU A 881 38.48 -32.81 -12.35
CA GLU A 881 38.40 -34.26 -12.61
C GLU A 881 38.25 -34.61 -14.10
N ALA A 882 37.57 -33.76 -14.87
CA ALA A 882 37.42 -33.90 -16.32
C ALA A 882 38.51 -33.14 -17.12
N GLY A 883 39.62 -32.78 -16.47
CA GLY A 883 40.74 -32.04 -17.04
C GLY A 883 40.44 -30.56 -17.30
N ILE A 884 41.42 -29.83 -17.84
CA ILE A 884 41.36 -28.35 -17.95
C ILE A 884 40.17 -27.81 -18.77
N LYS A 885 39.63 -28.63 -19.69
CA LYS A 885 38.53 -28.29 -20.61
C LYS A 885 37.15 -28.61 -20.04
N GLY A 886 37.07 -29.58 -19.13
CA GLY A 886 35.83 -30.13 -18.59
C GLY A 886 35.62 -29.67 -17.15
N VAL A 887 34.50 -29.00 -16.90
CA VAL A 887 34.05 -28.65 -15.55
C VAL A 887 32.64 -29.19 -15.35
N PRO A 888 32.23 -29.57 -14.12
CA PRO A 888 30.86 -29.98 -13.84
C PRO A 888 29.85 -28.92 -14.32
N PHE A 889 28.75 -29.34 -14.94
CA PHE A 889 27.76 -28.39 -15.47
C PHE A 889 27.11 -27.57 -14.35
N ARG A 890 26.74 -28.26 -13.27
CA ARG A 890 26.34 -27.72 -11.96
C ARG A 890 27.14 -28.43 -10.88
N LEU A 891 27.47 -27.70 -9.82
CA LEU A 891 28.20 -28.23 -8.68
C LEU A 891 27.48 -27.83 -7.39
N ARG A 892 27.11 -28.82 -6.56
CA ARG A 892 26.62 -28.56 -5.21
C ARG A 892 27.83 -28.34 -4.30
N VAL A 893 27.84 -27.23 -3.59
CA VAL A 893 28.89 -26.87 -2.64
C VAL A 893 28.30 -26.53 -1.28
N ARG A 894 29.01 -26.88 -0.22
CA ARG A 894 28.76 -26.40 1.14
C ARG A 894 29.74 -25.27 1.41
N ILE A 895 29.22 -24.15 1.88
CA ILE A 895 30.01 -22.99 2.24
C ILE A 895 29.78 -22.69 3.71
N SER A 896 30.82 -22.86 4.51
CA SER A 896 30.79 -22.62 5.96
C SER A 896 31.58 -21.35 6.27
N ARG A 897 30.92 -20.32 6.81
CA ARG A 897 31.62 -19.13 7.31
C ARG A 897 32.15 -19.43 8.71
N LYS A 898 33.47 -19.46 8.89
CA LYS A 898 34.16 -19.85 10.13
C LYS A 898 35.00 -18.71 10.69
N ARG A 899 35.29 -18.78 11.98
CA ARG A 899 36.20 -17.85 12.64
C ARG A 899 37.65 -18.14 12.25
N ASN A 900 38.41 -17.09 12.01
CA ASN A 900 39.84 -17.21 11.77
C ASN A 900 40.60 -17.01 13.09
N ASP A 901 41.09 -18.11 13.66
CA ASP A 901 41.78 -18.13 14.96
C ASP A 901 43.31 -18.11 14.82
N GLU A 902 43.84 -17.93 13.60
CA GLU A 902 45.27 -17.78 13.35
C GLU A 902 45.80 -16.46 13.93
N GLU A 903 46.88 -16.53 14.72
CA GLU A 903 47.50 -15.38 15.36
C GLU A 903 48.06 -14.42 14.29
N GLY A 904 47.48 -13.21 14.19
CA GLY A 904 47.83 -12.22 13.16
C GLY A 904 46.99 -12.23 11.89
N ALA A 905 45.88 -12.97 11.83
CA ALA A 905 44.96 -12.98 10.70
C ALA A 905 44.40 -11.57 10.35
N GLN A 906 44.47 -11.19 9.06
CA GLN A 906 43.94 -9.91 8.57
C GLN A 906 42.40 -9.83 8.60
N GLU A 907 41.72 -10.96 8.47
CA GLU A 907 40.25 -11.06 8.43
C GLU A 907 39.76 -11.97 9.56
N LYS A 908 38.76 -11.52 10.34
CA LYS A 908 38.24 -12.25 11.52
C LYS A 908 37.41 -13.49 11.16
N LEU A 909 36.90 -13.56 9.94
CA LEU A 909 36.07 -14.66 9.43
C LEU A 909 36.57 -15.06 8.04
N TYR A 910 36.58 -16.36 7.76
CA TYR A 910 36.84 -16.90 6.42
C TYR A 910 35.70 -17.83 6.00
N SER A 911 35.50 -18.01 4.69
CA SER A 911 34.56 -19.01 4.17
C SER A 911 35.30 -20.24 3.69
N TYR A 912 34.92 -21.40 4.21
CA TYR A 912 35.42 -22.70 3.76
C TYR A 912 34.43 -23.34 2.79
N VAL A 913 34.89 -23.72 1.59
CA VAL A 913 34.03 -24.27 0.53
C VAL A 913 34.37 -25.73 0.28
N GLN A 914 33.37 -26.59 0.36
CA GLN A 914 33.48 -28.02 0.12
C GLN A 914 32.54 -28.46 -1.00
N ALA A 915 32.91 -29.50 -1.75
CA ALA A 915 31.98 -30.13 -2.68
C ALA A 915 31.04 -31.07 -1.94
N VAL A 916 29.75 -31.00 -2.24
CA VAL A 916 28.76 -31.97 -1.76
C VAL A 916 28.51 -33.00 -2.86
N ASN A 917 28.57 -34.28 -2.51
CA ASN A 917 28.26 -35.37 -3.41
C ASN A 917 26.75 -35.60 -3.44
N VAL A 918 26.09 -35.17 -4.51
CA VAL A 918 24.66 -35.42 -4.78
C VAL A 918 24.53 -36.15 -6.11
N LYS A 919 23.53 -37.04 -6.23
CA LYS A 919 23.27 -37.79 -7.47
C LYS A 919 22.88 -36.85 -8.63
N GLU A 920 22.07 -35.83 -8.36
CA GLU A 920 21.72 -34.77 -9.31
C GLU A 920 21.64 -33.42 -8.60
N ALA A 921 22.30 -32.39 -9.16
CA ALA A 921 22.32 -31.04 -8.57
C ALA A 921 21.26 -30.09 -9.16
N LYS A 922 20.48 -30.51 -10.16
CA LYS A 922 19.44 -29.68 -10.80
C LYS A 922 18.23 -29.57 -9.87
N GLY A 923 17.68 -28.37 -9.69
CA GLY A 923 16.47 -28.14 -8.89
C GLY A 923 16.66 -28.09 -7.36
N LEU A 924 17.88 -28.27 -6.85
CA LEU A 924 18.14 -28.16 -5.41
C LEU A 924 18.27 -26.69 -4.96
N ASN A 925 17.38 -26.25 -4.08
CA ASN A 925 17.36 -24.92 -3.46
C ASN A 925 18.51 -24.71 -2.46
N THR A 926 18.77 -23.45 -2.11
CA THR A 926 19.73 -23.11 -1.05
C THR A 926 19.18 -23.55 0.30
N THR A 927 19.98 -24.29 1.08
CA THR A 927 19.58 -24.76 2.41
C THR A 927 20.62 -24.36 3.44
N VAL A 928 20.17 -23.91 4.61
CA VAL A 928 21.03 -23.74 5.79
C VAL A 928 21.28 -25.14 6.33
N VAL A 929 22.53 -25.47 6.60
CA VAL A 929 22.94 -26.77 7.14
C VAL A 929 23.74 -26.54 8.41
N GLU A 930 23.55 -27.39 9.39
CA GLU A 930 24.43 -27.41 10.57
C GLU A 930 25.79 -28.01 10.17
N ASP A 931 26.87 -27.45 10.68
CA ASP A 931 28.18 -28.09 10.54
C ASP A 931 28.14 -29.40 11.37
N ALA A 932 28.40 -30.53 10.71
CA ALA A 932 28.47 -31.85 11.34
C ALA A 932 29.75 -32.03 12.16
#